data_AF-A0A0G0L4C5-F1
#
_entry.id   AF-A0A0G0L4C5-F1
#
_cell.length_a   1.000
_cell.length_b   1.000
_cell.length_c   1.000
_cell.angle_alpha   90.00
_cell.angle_beta   90.00
_cell.angle_gamma   90.00
#
_symmetry.space_group_name_H-M   'P 1'
#
loop_
_entity.id
_entity.type
_entity.pdbx_description
1 polymer ?
#
loop_
_entity_poly.entity_id
_entity_poly.type
_entity_poly.pdbx_seq_one_letter_code
_entity_poly.pdbx_strand_id
1 'polypeptide(L)'
;ALLMLQPHWYKNVFGKISAVRDYKEFLLIPLLVFSAPLVVYLNKSKERFQKLRVVFFWLFVAIISVFLVKGSNPPFVQVYPWLFENIPGFSLFRDSTKFYFLVSLSYAVLIGFTTDGIIKLTQDLKMSRTFLKSYILNPRSLVLFLTTYILLLARPVWSGQMTGTLSDPVYEEEFFNIADILKQDRDFGRVLWIPSRPPLGFASPVHPAAEALRLVDKRPFAIGTVGSYELFNYLREASFMGELMEIAGVKYIVYPYPDTRREELKQDNIDYYNVFLDQLSNLPWIEGMVSSPPVSVLKTKKDVEHFYLAENTFIIVGSDRIYDELVGIERFDLSQNAILFAEAAPEATIASLGNPNTKIILFEKDNLDFLMSTITEDKFIFPAKYLGPDPDENGWWKRDTEDFLWWRNFLQEKYDLDYQDFDYGGGWAVGEGYRELVIRNEKLHSGDMVFARVMNSKSGGVLEFKQGENKLNGPIGTNGECSEKTYIKLTGYKEIPDKFFEYDCAFLFWLYIGKIDKDGEISIKTKGDLNVINALVSIPEGELNNFRDKINHYEVYNWNDLDDEKRRDLFRGFLDSNPNDSLFFNDKPPGLKYTRISPTHYKVSIKGLESPATLVFSESYDSLWQIEYVQTGEKENSYPLYGLINGFYIEKDGEYDVYFLPQKYVYPGMVGSGITLFLIGFTFIFRRRIKY
;
A
#
# COMPACT_ATOMS: atom_id res chain seq x y z
N ALA A 1 8.48 -18.55 27.18
CA ALA A 1 7.57 -17.89 28.14
C ALA A 1 7.98 -18.13 29.58
N LEU A 2 7.85 -19.35 30.14
CA LEU A 2 8.17 -19.66 31.55
C LEU A 2 9.59 -19.25 32.01
N LEU A 3 10.58 -19.41 31.12
CA LEU A 3 11.97 -19.04 31.41
C LEU A 3 12.23 -17.54 31.30
N MET A 4 11.23 -16.74 30.91
CA MET A 4 11.43 -15.35 30.46
C MET A 4 12.47 -15.21 29.31
N LEU A 5 12.74 -16.32 28.62
CA LEU A 5 13.60 -16.38 27.44
C LEU A 5 12.75 -16.09 26.19
N GLN A 6 13.12 -15.03 25.46
CA GLN A 6 12.52 -14.70 24.18
C GLN A 6 13.04 -15.68 23.11
N PRO A 7 12.19 -16.17 22.17
CA PRO A 7 12.55 -17.25 21.26
C PRO A 7 13.78 -17.00 20.38
N HIS A 8 14.12 -15.75 20.09
CA HIS A 8 15.24 -15.36 19.24
C HIS A 8 16.42 -14.78 20.04
N TRP A 9 16.39 -14.81 21.37
CA TRP A 9 17.49 -14.29 22.19
C TRP A 9 18.76 -15.13 22.06
N TYR A 10 19.97 -14.58 21.87
CA TYR A 10 20.31 -13.19 21.53
C TYR A 10 20.55 -12.98 20.03
N LYS A 11 20.51 -14.07 19.24
CA LYS A 11 20.91 -14.05 17.83
C LYS A 11 19.95 -13.28 16.93
N ASN A 12 18.69 -13.17 17.35
CA ASN A 12 17.64 -12.44 16.65
C ASN A 12 17.54 -12.74 15.14
N VAL A 13 17.75 -14.01 14.76
CA VAL A 13 17.66 -14.46 13.37
C VAL A 13 16.27 -15.03 13.14
N PHE A 14 15.59 -14.53 12.11
CA PHE A 14 14.25 -15.00 11.76
C PHE A 14 14.27 -16.49 11.38
N GLY A 15 13.23 -17.24 11.77
CA GLY A 15 13.14 -18.69 11.53
C GLY A 15 14.06 -19.56 12.41
N LYS A 16 15.02 -18.98 13.15
CA LYS A 16 15.85 -19.72 14.11
C LYS A 16 15.40 -19.44 15.54
N ILE A 17 15.04 -20.50 16.25
CA ILE A 17 14.61 -20.44 17.66
C ILE A 17 15.76 -20.94 18.54
N SER A 18 16.04 -20.18 19.60
CA SER A 18 16.98 -20.54 20.65
C SER A 18 16.50 -21.76 21.44
N ALA A 19 17.29 -22.82 21.43
CA ALA A 19 16.98 -24.00 22.21
C ALA A 19 17.20 -23.74 23.71
N VAL A 20 16.24 -24.16 24.54
CA VAL A 20 16.33 -24.01 26.01
C VAL A 20 17.62 -24.60 26.59
N ARG A 21 18.13 -25.68 25.99
CA ARG A 21 19.37 -26.36 26.42
C ARG A 21 20.59 -25.44 26.40
N ASP A 22 20.60 -24.44 25.53
CA ASP A 22 21.73 -23.55 25.31
C ASP A 22 21.74 -22.37 26.29
N TYR A 23 20.64 -22.17 27.04
CA TYR A 23 20.42 -21.04 27.94
C TYR A 23 19.98 -21.49 29.34
N LYS A 24 20.73 -22.43 29.93
CA LYS A 24 20.45 -22.99 31.26
C LYS A 24 20.45 -21.94 32.35
N GLU A 25 21.17 -20.83 32.15
CA GLU A 25 21.19 -19.70 33.08
C GLU A 25 19.79 -19.15 33.37
N PHE A 26 18.84 -19.19 32.42
CA PHE A 26 17.47 -18.70 32.63
C PHE A 26 16.61 -19.59 33.53
N LEU A 27 17.03 -20.81 33.86
CA LEU A 27 16.27 -21.74 34.71
C LEU A 27 16.05 -21.22 36.15
N LEU A 28 16.91 -20.31 36.61
CA LEU A 28 16.77 -19.72 37.95
C LEU A 28 15.57 -18.76 38.03
N ILE A 29 15.15 -18.13 36.93
CA ILE A 29 14.00 -17.20 36.91
C ILE A 29 12.70 -17.88 37.39
N PRO A 30 12.19 -18.94 36.75
CA PRO A 30 10.95 -19.58 37.20
C PRO A 30 11.10 -20.16 38.61
N LEU A 31 12.28 -20.63 39.01
CA LEU A 31 12.51 -21.10 40.37
C LEU A 31 12.34 -19.99 41.41
N LEU A 32 12.86 -18.79 41.13
CA LEU A 32 12.65 -17.62 41.99
C LEU A 32 11.18 -17.17 41.99
N VAL A 33 10.49 -17.20 40.85
CA VAL A 33 9.09 -16.77 40.75
C VAL A 33 8.14 -17.73 41.47
N PHE A 34 8.22 -19.02 41.17
CA PHE A 34 7.27 -20.01 41.70
C PHE A 34 7.58 -20.46 43.14
N SER A 35 8.74 -20.09 43.68
CA SER A 35 9.03 -20.28 45.12
C SER A 35 8.43 -19.19 46.02
N ALA A 36 7.92 -18.08 45.47
CA ALA A 36 7.35 -16.97 46.23
C ALA A 36 6.27 -17.40 47.25
N PRO A 37 5.28 -18.25 46.90
CA PRO A 37 4.26 -18.68 47.88
C PRO A 37 4.86 -19.47 49.03
N LEU A 38 5.80 -20.38 48.74
CA LEU A 38 6.46 -21.22 49.74
C LEU A 38 7.30 -20.36 50.70
N VAL A 39 8.10 -19.45 50.16
CA VAL A 39 8.99 -18.59 50.92
C VAL A 39 8.20 -17.63 51.82
N VAL A 40 7.11 -17.03 51.32
CA VAL A 40 6.21 -16.19 52.12
C VAL A 40 5.44 -17.03 53.16
N TYR A 41 5.07 -18.26 52.85
CA TYR A 41 4.40 -19.17 53.78
C TYR A 41 5.32 -19.58 54.95
N LEU A 42 6.59 -19.89 54.68
CA LEU A 42 7.55 -20.28 55.72
C LEU A 42 7.92 -19.11 56.64
N ASN A 43 7.82 -17.88 56.14
CA ASN A 43 8.02 -16.68 56.93
C ASN A 43 6.83 -16.45 57.91
N LYS A 44 7.04 -16.71 59.20
CA LYS A 44 6.01 -16.63 60.26
C LYS A 44 5.66 -15.19 60.68
N SER A 45 5.62 -14.25 59.74
CA SER A 45 5.23 -12.86 59.97
C SER A 45 3.73 -12.71 60.27
N LYS A 46 3.36 -11.71 61.09
CA LYS A 46 1.94 -11.37 61.37
C LYS A 46 1.15 -11.00 60.11
N GLU A 47 1.82 -10.48 59.08
CA GLU A 47 1.21 -10.06 57.80
C GLU A 47 1.15 -11.17 56.74
N ARG A 48 1.55 -12.41 57.08
CA ARG A 48 1.72 -13.51 56.14
C ARG A 48 0.51 -13.74 55.23
N PHE A 49 -0.70 -13.77 55.77
CA PHE A 49 -1.90 -14.02 54.97
C PHE A 49 -2.22 -12.89 54.00
N GLN A 50 -1.91 -11.64 54.34
CA GLN A 50 -2.07 -10.50 53.43
C GLN A 50 -1.07 -10.58 52.28
N LYS A 51 0.19 -10.88 52.58
CA LYS A 51 1.24 -11.06 51.56
C LYS A 51 0.95 -12.25 50.64
N LEU A 52 0.47 -13.37 51.17
CA LEU A 52 0.06 -14.52 50.37
C LEU A 52 -1.05 -14.17 49.38
N ARG A 53 -2.05 -13.36 49.75
CA ARG A 53 -3.09 -12.91 48.81
C ARG A 53 -2.51 -12.14 47.63
N VAL A 54 -1.58 -11.23 47.90
CA VAL A 54 -0.89 -10.45 46.85
C VAL A 54 -0.04 -11.38 45.96
N VAL A 55 0.71 -12.31 46.56
CA VAL A 55 1.49 -13.30 45.82
C VAL A 55 0.61 -14.18 44.95
N PHE A 56 -0.53 -14.68 45.44
CA PHE A 56 -1.45 -15.48 44.65
C PHE A 56 -2.09 -14.69 43.50
N PHE A 57 -2.41 -13.41 43.71
CA PHE A 57 -2.87 -12.54 42.64
C PHE A 57 -1.81 -12.42 41.52
N TRP A 58 -0.56 -12.10 41.87
CA TRP A 58 0.50 -11.98 40.88
C TRP A 58 0.88 -13.31 40.24
N LEU A 59 0.77 -14.42 40.96
CA LEU A 59 0.96 -15.76 40.42
C LEU A 59 -0.15 -16.13 39.44
N PHE A 60 -1.40 -15.74 39.71
CA PHE A 60 -2.48 -15.87 38.74
C PHE A 60 -2.20 -15.04 37.48
N VAL A 61 -1.81 -13.77 37.63
CA VAL A 61 -1.39 -12.92 36.50
C VAL A 61 -0.25 -13.57 35.72
N ALA A 62 0.76 -14.11 36.40
CA ALA A 62 1.90 -14.79 35.79
C ALA A 62 1.47 -16.01 34.96
N ILE A 63 0.62 -16.89 35.53
CA ILE A 63 0.14 -18.09 34.84
C ILE A 63 -0.70 -17.73 33.61
N ILE A 64 -1.64 -16.80 33.75
CA ILE A 64 -2.47 -16.33 32.63
C ILE A 64 -1.60 -15.69 31.54
N SER A 65 -0.64 -14.84 31.93
CA SER A 65 0.24 -14.18 30.97
C SER A 65 1.14 -15.17 30.23
N VAL A 66 1.73 -16.14 30.94
CA VAL A 66 2.51 -17.22 30.32
C VAL A 66 1.65 -18.04 29.36
N PHE A 67 0.40 -18.32 29.74
CA PHE A 67 -0.56 -19.02 28.89
C PHE A 67 -0.93 -18.23 27.63
N LEU A 68 -1.08 -16.90 27.74
CA LEU A 68 -1.34 -16.03 26.59
C LEU A 68 -0.12 -15.91 25.66
N VAL A 69 1.10 -15.74 26.20
CA VAL A 69 2.35 -15.66 25.41
C VAL A 69 2.55 -16.88 24.52
N LYS A 70 2.16 -18.04 25.04
CA LYS A 70 2.26 -19.33 24.37
C LYS A 70 1.43 -19.39 23.07
N GLY A 71 0.38 -18.59 22.93
CA GLY A 71 -0.43 -18.53 21.70
C GLY A 71 -1.14 -19.87 21.42
N SER A 72 -1.16 -20.27 20.15
CA SER A 72 -1.76 -21.52 19.65
C SER A 72 -0.91 -22.78 19.87
N ASN A 73 0.19 -22.71 20.62
CA ASN A 73 0.96 -23.93 20.93
C ASN A 73 0.16 -24.85 21.90
N PRO A 74 0.58 -26.09 22.17
CA PRO A 74 0.04 -26.92 23.25
C PRO A 74 0.44 -26.41 24.66
N PRO A 75 -0.31 -26.69 25.74
CA PRO A 75 -1.61 -27.38 25.82
C PRO A 75 -2.80 -26.41 25.70
N PHE A 76 -3.96 -26.83 25.20
CA PHE A 76 -5.12 -25.97 24.87
C PHE A 76 -4.86 -25.04 23.67
N VAL A 77 -4.67 -25.64 22.50
CA VAL A 77 -4.37 -24.95 21.22
C VAL A 77 -5.51 -24.02 20.78
N GLN A 78 -6.76 -24.40 21.07
CA GLN A 78 -7.96 -23.70 20.57
C GLN A 78 -8.31 -22.40 21.30
N VAL A 79 -7.78 -22.16 22.50
CA VAL A 79 -8.19 -21.01 23.33
C VAL A 79 -7.73 -19.69 22.71
N TYR A 80 -6.49 -19.61 22.21
CA TYR A 80 -5.97 -18.36 21.66
C TYR A 80 -6.67 -17.95 20.34
N PRO A 81 -6.86 -18.86 19.36
CA PRO A 81 -7.69 -18.56 18.18
C PRO A 81 -9.10 -18.12 18.55
N TRP A 82 -9.74 -18.80 19.52
CA TRP A 82 -11.06 -18.41 19.98
C TRP A 82 -11.09 -16.97 20.53
N LEU A 83 -10.11 -16.58 21.34
CA LEU A 83 -10.00 -15.20 21.84
C LEU A 83 -9.80 -14.20 20.69
N PHE A 84 -8.97 -14.55 19.70
CA PHE A 84 -8.68 -13.73 18.54
C PHE A 84 -9.91 -13.48 17.66
N GLU A 85 -10.73 -14.50 17.45
CA GLU A 85 -11.94 -14.41 16.60
C GLU A 85 -13.13 -13.78 17.33
N ASN A 86 -13.26 -13.99 18.65
CA ASN A 86 -14.51 -13.67 19.38
C ASN A 86 -14.40 -12.43 20.29
N ILE A 87 -13.19 -11.96 20.64
CA ILE A 87 -13.04 -10.77 21.51
C ILE A 87 -12.69 -9.54 20.67
N PRO A 88 -13.55 -8.49 20.68
CA PRO A 88 -13.26 -7.24 20.00
C PRO A 88 -11.93 -6.63 20.45
N GLY A 89 -11.08 -6.26 19.49
CA GLY A 89 -9.76 -5.67 19.74
C GLY A 89 -8.65 -6.67 20.09
N PHE A 90 -8.95 -7.96 20.24
CA PHE A 90 -7.91 -8.99 20.47
C PHE A 90 -7.05 -9.22 19.21
N SER A 91 -7.52 -8.82 18.04
CA SER A 91 -6.76 -8.79 16.78
C SER A 91 -5.46 -7.97 16.88
N LEU A 92 -5.42 -6.94 17.74
CA LEU A 92 -4.20 -6.18 18.03
C LEU A 92 -3.09 -7.04 18.66
N PHE A 93 -3.46 -8.16 19.28
CA PHE A 93 -2.57 -9.17 19.85
C PHE A 93 -2.44 -10.39 18.93
N ARG A 94 -2.50 -10.21 17.60
CA ARG A 94 -2.16 -11.28 16.64
C ARG A 94 -0.82 -11.97 16.97
N ASP A 95 0.17 -11.18 17.39
CA ASP A 95 1.41 -11.66 17.97
C ASP A 95 1.28 -11.84 19.49
N SER A 96 1.30 -13.10 19.93
CA SER A 96 1.18 -13.47 21.34
C SER A 96 2.38 -13.03 22.19
N THR A 97 3.54 -12.75 21.59
CA THR A 97 4.73 -12.30 22.32
C THR A 97 4.54 -10.96 23.01
N LYS A 98 3.56 -10.14 22.59
CA LYS A 98 3.20 -8.88 23.26
C LYS A 98 2.83 -9.07 24.74
N PHE A 99 2.33 -10.25 25.13
CA PHE A 99 2.02 -10.56 26.53
C PHE A 99 3.28 -10.80 27.41
N TYR A 100 4.49 -10.85 26.85
CA TYR A 100 5.74 -10.92 27.63
C TYR A 100 5.89 -9.74 28.59
N PHE A 101 5.28 -8.58 28.30
CA PHE A 101 5.24 -7.45 29.23
C PHE A 101 4.56 -7.82 30.56
N LEU A 102 3.41 -8.50 30.51
CA LEU A 102 2.70 -8.93 31.73
C LEU A 102 3.45 -10.06 32.47
N VAL A 103 4.13 -10.94 31.73
CA VAL A 103 5.03 -11.94 32.32
C VAL A 103 6.16 -11.23 33.08
N SER A 104 6.82 -10.26 32.44
CA SER A 104 7.93 -9.51 33.04
C SER A 104 7.50 -8.75 34.29
N LEU A 105 6.34 -8.08 34.24
CA LEU A 105 5.78 -7.33 35.37
C LEU A 105 5.46 -8.25 36.55
N SER A 106 4.75 -9.35 36.31
CA SER A 106 4.39 -10.30 37.37
C SER A 106 5.62 -11.00 37.96
N TYR A 107 6.60 -11.35 37.13
CA TYR A 107 7.85 -11.97 37.56
C TYR A 107 8.67 -11.01 38.43
N ALA A 108 8.78 -9.74 38.05
CA ALA A 108 9.50 -8.74 38.84
C ALA A 108 8.93 -8.61 40.27
N VAL A 109 7.60 -8.58 40.40
CA VAL A 109 6.94 -8.51 41.71
C VAL A 109 7.16 -9.79 42.53
N LEU A 110 6.98 -10.96 41.92
CA LEU A 110 7.13 -12.26 42.60
C LEU A 110 8.58 -12.53 43.04
N ILE A 111 9.57 -12.20 42.20
CA ILE A 111 11.00 -12.28 42.56
C ILE A 111 11.31 -11.37 43.75
N GLY A 112 10.68 -10.19 43.82
CA GLY A 112 10.78 -9.29 44.98
C GLY A 112 10.29 -9.94 46.28
N PHE A 113 9.13 -10.60 46.25
CA PHE A 113 8.59 -11.33 47.40
C PHE A 113 9.47 -12.53 47.81
N THR A 114 9.97 -13.29 46.84
CA THR A 114 10.92 -14.39 47.09
C THR A 114 12.19 -13.87 47.75
N THR A 115 12.74 -12.77 47.25
CA THR A 115 13.96 -12.15 47.80
C THR A 115 13.73 -11.66 49.23
N ASP A 116 12.65 -10.90 49.49
CA ASP A 116 12.29 -10.43 50.85
C ASP A 116 12.11 -11.60 51.83
N GLY A 117 11.43 -12.66 51.41
CA GLY A 117 11.20 -13.80 52.28
C GLY A 117 12.45 -14.63 52.54
N ILE A 118 13.34 -14.83 51.57
CA ILE A 118 14.64 -15.50 51.79
C ILE A 118 15.48 -14.69 52.77
N ILE A 119 15.53 -13.37 52.62
CA ILE A 119 16.25 -12.47 53.54
C ILE A 119 15.75 -12.63 54.98
N LYS A 120 14.44 -12.66 55.20
CA LYS A 120 13.86 -12.79 56.54
C LYS A 120 14.06 -14.19 57.13
N LEU A 121 13.84 -15.24 56.33
CA LEU A 121 14.07 -16.62 56.75
C LEU A 121 15.52 -16.86 57.19
N THR A 122 16.48 -16.25 56.49
CA THR A 122 17.91 -16.38 56.81
C THR A 122 18.34 -15.57 58.04
N GLN A 123 17.70 -14.43 58.29
CA GLN A 123 17.88 -13.64 59.52
C GLN A 123 17.39 -14.39 60.78
N ASP A 124 16.29 -15.14 60.67
CA ASP A 124 15.67 -15.86 61.79
C ASP A 124 16.39 -17.17 62.19
N LEU A 125 17.32 -17.67 61.36
CA LEU A 125 18.10 -18.87 61.67
C LEU A 125 19.12 -18.61 62.80
N LYS A 126 18.95 -19.25 63.96
CA LYS A 126 19.88 -19.26 65.11
C LYS A 126 21.14 -20.11 64.84
N MET A 127 21.84 -19.83 63.75
CA MET A 127 23.11 -20.47 63.39
C MET A 127 24.29 -19.59 63.85
N SER A 128 25.35 -20.19 64.40
CA SER A 128 26.56 -19.46 64.86
C SER A 128 27.18 -18.65 63.70
N ARG A 129 27.99 -17.62 64.00
CA ARG A 129 28.67 -16.76 63.02
C ARG A 129 29.70 -17.55 62.20
N THR A 130 29.22 -18.42 61.33
CA THR A 130 30.00 -19.20 60.37
C THR A 130 30.11 -18.38 59.09
N PHE A 131 31.20 -18.56 58.34
CA PHE A 131 31.50 -17.87 57.06
C PHE A 131 30.28 -17.70 56.12
N LEU A 132 29.43 -18.73 56.00
CA LEU A 132 28.18 -18.74 55.24
C LEU A 132 27.16 -17.65 55.63
N LYS A 133 26.97 -17.39 56.92
CA LYS A 133 25.99 -16.40 57.42
C LYS A 133 26.48 -14.96 57.23
N SER A 134 27.80 -14.75 57.24
CA SER A 134 28.40 -13.41 57.15
C SER A 134 28.55 -12.90 55.71
N TYR A 135 28.80 -13.80 54.74
CA TYR A 135 29.12 -13.42 53.35
C TYR A 135 28.09 -13.84 52.30
N ILE A 136 27.44 -15.00 52.45
CA ILE A 136 26.54 -15.55 51.41
C ILE A 136 25.08 -15.20 51.70
N LEU A 137 24.64 -15.36 52.96
CA LEU A 137 23.26 -15.15 53.40
C LEU A 137 22.98 -13.73 53.92
N ASN A 138 23.88 -12.77 53.67
CA ASN A 138 23.66 -11.37 54.00
C ASN A 138 22.65 -10.75 53.00
N PRO A 139 21.65 -9.97 53.45
CA PRO A 139 20.72 -9.29 52.54
C PRO A 139 21.41 -8.53 51.40
N ARG A 140 22.53 -7.88 51.69
CA ARG A 140 23.30 -7.11 50.70
C ARG A 140 23.97 -8.01 49.66
N SER A 141 24.52 -9.16 50.08
CA SER A 141 25.17 -10.11 49.17
C SER A 141 24.15 -10.82 48.29
N LEU A 142 22.97 -11.16 48.80
CA LEU A 142 21.90 -11.78 48.02
C LEU A 142 21.36 -10.83 46.94
N VAL A 143 21.09 -9.57 47.30
CA VAL A 143 20.66 -8.55 46.33
C VAL A 143 21.74 -8.30 45.28
N LEU A 144 23.01 -8.21 45.70
CA LEU A 144 24.14 -8.08 44.77
C LEU A 144 24.26 -9.27 43.83
N PHE A 145 24.10 -10.50 44.35
CA PHE A 145 24.11 -11.73 43.56
C PHE A 145 22.98 -11.75 42.53
N LEU A 146 21.74 -11.46 42.94
CA LEU A 146 20.59 -11.42 42.02
C LEU A 146 20.74 -10.34 40.96
N THR A 147 21.24 -9.17 41.34
CA THR A 147 21.52 -8.07 40.40
C THR A 147 22.59 -8.49 39.41
N THR A 148 23.70 -9.08 39.88
CA THR A 148 24.78 -9.59 39.03
C THR A 148 24.28 -10.69 38.11
N TYR A 149 23.44 -11.61 38.60
CA TYR A 149 22.81 -12.65 37.80
C TYR A 149 21.95 -12.06 36.67
N ILE A 150 21.09 -11.07 36.96
CA ILE A 150 20.28 -10.40 35.93
C ILE A 150 21.18 -9.69 34.91
N LEU A 151 22.25 -9.02 35.35
CA LEU A 151 23.22 -8.38 34.45
C LEU A 151 23.97 -9.40 33.57
N LEU A 152 24.27 -10.58 34.10
CA LEU A 152 24.87 -11.69 33.35
C LEU A 152 23.91 -12.29 32.32
N LEU A 153 22.60 -12.31 32.56
CA LEU A 153 21.63 -12.70 31.54
C LEU A 153 21.64 -11.73 30.36
N ALA A 154 21.85 -10.44 30.64
CA ALA A 154 21.99 -9.39 29.63
C ALA A 154 23.40 -9.31 29.00
N ARG A 155 24.32 -10.24 29.32
CA ARG A 155 25.69 -10.25 28.78
C ARG A 155 25.81 -10.10 27.27
N PRO A 156 24.94 -10.69 26.42
CA PRO A 156 25.11 -10.57 24.98
C PRO A 156 25.00 -9.12 24.49
N VAL A 157 24.29 -8.27 25.22
CA VAL A 157 24.14 -6.84 24.92
C VAL A 157 25.46 -6.11 25.14
N TRP A 158 26.02 -6.18 26.35
CA TRP A 158 27.23 -5.41 26.70
C TRP A 158 28.55 -6.09 26.27
N SER A 159 28.49 -7.33 25.79
CA SER A 159 29.62 -8.02 25.15
C SER A 159 29.62 -7.94 23.62
N GLY A 160 28.67 -7.22 23.02
CA GLY A 160 28.59 -7.06 21.56
C GLY A 160 28.27 -8.36 20.81
N GLN A 161 27.63 -9.33 21.46
CA GLN A 161 27.27 -10.61 20.85
C GLN A 161 25.91 -10.56 20.15
N MET A 162 25.12 -9.50 20.34
CA MET A 162 23.84 -9.34 19.65
C MET A 162 24.05 -9.49 18.14
N THR A 163 23.14 -10.19 17.46
CA THR A 163 23.13 -10.30 15.99
C THR A 163 21.74 -9.91 15.44
N GLY A 164 21.58 -9.93 14.11
CA GLY A 164 20.34 -9.50 13.48
C GLY A 164 20.06 -8.01 13.66
N THR A 165 18.80 -7.63 13.84
CA THR A 165 18.41 -6.20 13.95
C THR A 165 18.88 -5.51 15.23
N LEU A 166 19.46 -6.26 16.18
CA LEU A 166 19.99 -5.74 17.45
C LEU A 166 21.51 -5.56 17.45
N SER A 167 22.18 -5.89 16.34
CA SER A 167 23.60 -5.60 16.13
C SER A 167 23.83 -4.26 15.46
N ASP A 168 25.08 -3.81 15.43
CA ASP A 168 25.48 -2.59 14.75
C ASP A 168 25.06 -2.62 13.27
N PRO A 169 24.57 -1.50 12.72
CA PRO A 169 24.23 -1.39 11.30
C PRO A 169 25.39 -1.81 10.39
N VAL A 170 25.09 -2.54 9.31
CA VAL A 170 26.08 -2.76 8.24
C VAL A 170 26.08 -1.53 7.32
N TYR A 171 27.25 -1.21 6.77
CA TYR A 171 27.47 -0.14 5.78
C TYR A 171 27.15 1.26 6.27
N GLU A 172 27.35 1.53 7.56
CA GLU A 172 27.00 2.80 8.20
C GLU A 172 27.70 4.01 7.54
N GLU A 173 29.00 3.90 7.25
CA GLU A 173 29.78 4.96 6.60
C GLU A 173 29.26 5.24 5.18
N GLU A 174 28.93 4.20 4.42
CA GLU A 174 28.40 4.31 3.06
C GLU A 174 27.03 4.98 3.06
N PHE A 175 26.13 4.62 3.98
CA PHE A 175 24.85 5.32 4.13
C PHE A 175 25.03 6.80 4.48
N PHE A 176 25.99 7.15 5.35
CA PHE A 176 26.27 8.54 5.67
C PHE A 176 26.87 9.31 4.50
N ASN A 177 27.76 8.69 3.72
CA ASN A 177 28.29 9.29 2.49
C ASN A 177 27.18 9.60 1.49
N ILE A 178 26.24 8.67 1.29
CA ILE A 178 25.05 8.91 0.45
C ILE A 178 24.20 10.04 1.01
N ALA A 179 23.95 10.06 2.32
CA ALA A 179 23.21 11.14 2.95
C ALA A 179 23.87 12.50 2.72
N ASP A 180 25.20 12.58 2.71
CA ASP A 180 25.92 13.82 2.48
C ASP A 180 25.90 14.26 1.01
N ILE A 181 25.96 13.32 0.06
CA ILE A 181 25.73 13.60 -1.37
C ILE A 181 24.33 14.18 -1.57
N LEU A 182 23.30 13.52 -1.02
CA LEU A 182 21.91 13.95 -1.16
C LEU A 182 21.61 15.27 -0.41
N LYS A 183 22.36 15.65 0.63
CA LYS A 183 22.20 16.95 1.30
C LYS A 183 22.79 18.11 0.50
N GLN A 184 23.77 17.84 -0.37
CA GLN A 184 24.42 18.84 -1.21
C GLN A 184 23.54 19.23 -2.39
N ASP A 185 22.76 18.29 -2.91
CA ASP A 185 21.70 18.56 -3.87
C ASP A 185 20.59 19.41 -3.19
N ARG A 186 20.20 20.49 -3.86
CA ARG A 186 19.23 21.48 -3.35
C ARG A 186 17.92 21.44 -4.13
N ASP A 187 17.95 20.83 -5.30
CA ASP A 187 16.79 20.72 -6.17
C ASP A 187 15.93 19.57 -5.66
N PHE A 188 14.62 19.69 -5.84
CA PHE A 188 13.72 18.63 -5.42
C PHE A 188 14.02 17.34 -6.19
N GLY A 189 13.89 16.21 -5.52
CA GLY A 189 13.99 14.91 -6.18
C GLY A 189 13.83 13.76 -5.21
N ARG A 190 12.80 12.95 -5.40
CA ARG A 190 12.55 11.76 -4.58
C ARG A 190 13.64 10.72 -4.76
N VAL A 191 13.86 9.98 -3.69
CA VAL A 191 14.78 8.86 -3.61
C VAL A 191 13.94 7.59 -3.53
N LEU A 192 13.89 6.82 -4.61
CA LEU A 192 13.21 5.54 -4.67
C LEU A 192 14.11 4.45 -4.07
N TRP A 193 13.68 3.89 -2.95
CA TRP A 193 14.39 2.81 -2.27
C TRP A 193 13.83 1.45 -2.70
N ILE A 194 14.72 0.56 -3.13
CA ILE A 194 14.39 -0.83 -3.51
C ILE A 194 14.89 -1.80 -2.41
N PRO A 195 14.04 -2.65 -1.83
CA PRO A 195 12.58 -2.67 -1.96
C PRO A 195 11.88 -1.58 -1.12
N SER A 196 12.52 -1.15 -0.02
CA SER A 196 12.02 -0.15 0.91
C SER A 196 13.18 0.56 1.62
N ARG A 197 12.89 1.70 2.28
CA ARG A 197 13.94 2.50 2.90
C ARG A 197 14.55 1.79 4.12
N PRO A 198 15.88 1.53 4.15
CA PRO A 198 16.52 0.94 5.31
C PRO A 198 16.56 1.94 6.49
N PRO A 199 16.79 1.49 7.73
CA PRO A 199 16.84 2.37 8.90
C PRO A 199 17.82 3.55 8.77
N LEU A 200 18.97 3.34 8.12
CA LEU A 200 19.98 4.37 7.85
C LEU A 200 19.74 5.13 6.53
N GLY A 201 18.71 4.78 5.77
CA GLY A 201 18.39 5.44 4.50
C GLY A 201 17.99 6.90 4.71
N PHE A 202 18.65 7.80 4.00
CA PHE A 202 18.39 9.24 4.06
C PHE A 202 17.00 9.60 3.52
N ALA A 203 16.38 10.61 4.14
CA ALA A 203 15.15 11.24 3.65
C ALA A 203 15.09 12.67 4.18
N SER A 204 14.60 13.60 3.35
CA SER A 204 14.39 14.99 3.72
C SER A 204 13.18 15.58 2.98
N PRO A 205 12.71 16.80 3.30
CA PRO A 205 11.66 17.44 2.52
C PRO A 205 12.03 17.74 1.06
N VAL A 206 13.32 17.92 0.76
CA VAL A 206 13.83 18.16 -0.60
C VAL A 206 14.02 16.83 -1.34
N HIS A 207 14.45 15.80 -0.60
CA HIS A 207 14.63 14.43 -1.09
C HIS A 207 13.75 13.45 -0.30
N PRO A 208 12.42 13.44 -0.56
CA PRO A 208 11.53 12.49 0.11
C PRO A 208 11.87 11.06 -0.29
N ALA A 209 11.64 10.12 0.62
CA ALA A 209 11.79 8.71 0.30
C ALA A 209 10.51 8.14 -0.34
N ALA A 210 10.68 7.45 -1.46
CA ALA A 210 9.68 6.56 -2.07
C ALA A 210 10.13 5.10 -1.90
N GLU A 211 9.20 4.15 -1.94
CA GLU A 211 9.48 2.72 -1.76
C GLU A 211 8.94 1.93 -2.94
N ALA A 212 9.80 1.18 -3.64
CA ALA A 212 9.43 0.42 -4.83
C ALA A 212 8.35 -0.63 -4.53
N LEU A 213 8.36 -1.20 -3.33
CA LEU A 213 7.34 -2.15 -2.86
C LEU A 213 5.94 -1.53 -2.73
N ARG A 214 5.81 -0.22 -2.58
CA ARG A 214 4.49 0.45 -2.55
C ARG A 214 4.00 0.85 -3.94
N LEU A 215 4.93 1.01 -4.89
CA LEU A 215 4.60 1.39 -6.25
C LEU A 215 4.04 0.21 -7.02
N VAL A 216 4.51 -1.03 -6.79
CA VAL A 216 4.02 -2.22 -7.50
C VAL A 216 2.51 -2.44 -7.36
N ASP A 217 1.92 -2.02 -6.23
CA ASP A 217 0.47 -2.11 -5.98
C ASP A 217 -0.34 -0.99 -6.67
N LYS A 218 0.33 0.00 -7.27
CA LYS A 218 -0.30 1.09 -8.01
C LYS A 218 -0.45 0.70 -9.48
N ARG A 219 -1.65 0.92 -10.03
CA ARG A 219 -2.07 0.48 -11.37
C ARG A 219 -1.02 0.74 -12.49
N PRO A 220 -0.48 1.96 -12.66
CA PRO A 220 0.50 2.25 -13.72
C PRO A 220 1.81 1.45 -13.63
N PHE A 221 2.20 0.98 -12.43
CA PHE A 221 3.39 0.17 -12.24
C PHE A 221 3.06 -1.33 -12.27
N ALA A 222 1.88 -1.71 -11.76
CA ALA A 222 1.39 -3.08 -11.79
C ALA A 222 1.28 -3.61 -13.22
N ILE A 223 0.81 -2.81 -14.18
CA ILE A 223 0.73 -3.23 -15.59
C ILE A 223 2.10 -3.52 -16.22
N GLY A 224 3.17 -2.90 -15.70
CA GLY A 224 4.55 -3.15 -16.12
C GLY A 224 5.16 -4.44 -15.54
N THR A 225 4.49 -5.06 -14.56
CA THR A 225 5.01 -6.25 -13.88
C THR A 225 4.72 -7.50 -14.70
N VAL A 226 5.75 -8.32 -14.94
CA VAL A 226 5.64 -9.57 -15.71
C VAL A 226 5.67 -10.78 -14.76
N GLY A 227 4.56 -11.50 -14.67
CA GLY A 227 4.39 -12.60 -13.71
C GLY A 227 4.32 -12.15 -12.25
N SER A 228 4.38 -13.10 -11.32
CA SER A 228 4.16 -12.84 -9.88
C SER A 228 5.37 -13.11 -8.98
N TYR A 229 6.48 -13.62 -9.55
CA TYR A 229 7.65 -14.04 -8.77
C TYR A 229 8.60 -12.89 -8.44
N GLU A 230 8.92 -12.05 -9.43
CA GLU A 230 9.88 -10.95 -9.30
C GLU A 230 9.16 -9.61 -9.51
N LEU A 231 8.78 -8.99 -8.40
CA LEU A 231 7.85 -7.86 -8.38
C LEU A 231 8.46 -6.52 -8.81
N PHE A 232 9.78 -6.39 -8.94
CA PHE A 232 10.45 -5.15 -9.33
C PHE A 232 10.84 -5.13 -10.81
N ASN A 233 10.47 -6.15 -11.58
CA ASN A 233 10.72 -6.17 -13.02
C ASN A 233 10.03 -5.05 -13.78
N TYR A 234 8.95 -4.45 -13.26
CA TYR A 234 8.32 -3.28 -13.87
C TYR A 234 9.31 -2.14 -14.12
N LEU A 235 10.39 -2.04 -13.32
CA LEU A 235 11.45 -1.05 -13.51
C LEU A 235 12.18 -1.20 -14.86
N ARG A 236 12.28 -2.43 -15.38
CA ARG A 236 13.03 -2.72 -16.62
C ARG A 236 12.19 -3.22 -17.78
N GLU A 237 11.05 -3.86 -17.52
CA GLU A 237 10.25 -4.49 -18.59
C GLU A 237 9.26 -3.50 -19.23
N ALA A 238 8.75 -2.52 -18.47
CA ALA A 238 7.86 -1.50 -19.01
C ALA A 238 8.64 -0.40 -19.73
N SER A 239 8.32 -0.18 -21.01
CA SER A 239 9.00 0.78 -21.88
C SER A 239 8.84 2.23 -21.38
N PHE A 240 7.69 2.55 -20.80
CA PHE A 240 7.30 3.86 -20.30
C PHE A 240 7.74 4.17 -18.87
N MET A 241 8.44 3.26 -18.20
CA MET A 241 8.73 3.40 -16.77
C MET A 241 9.56 4.64 -16.44
N GLY A 242 10.44 5.07 -17.35
CA GLY A 242 11.21 6.31 -17.20
C GLY A 242 10.31 7.55 -17.08
N GLU A 243 9.25 7.63 -17.89
CA GLU A 243 8.28 8.73 -17.87
C GLU A 243 7.45 8.72 -16.56
N LEU A 244 7.07 7.54 -16.06
CA LEU A 244 6.39 7.42 -14.77
C LEU A 244 7.29 7.83 -13.59
N MET A 245 8.59 7.50 -13.64
CA MET A 245 9.55 7.95 -12.63
C MET A 245 9.74 9.46 -12.66
N GLU A 246 9.78 10.04 -13.87
CA GLU A 246 9.86 11.47 -14.07
C GLU A 246 8.66 12.20 -13.44
N ILE A 247 7.42 11.88 -13.80
CA ILE A 247 6.23 12.57 -13.25
C ILE A 247 6.06 12.37 -11.73
N ALA A 248 6.57 11.26 -11.20
CA ALA A 248 6.61 10.99 -9.76
C ALA A 248 7.70 11.80 -9.04
N GLY A 249 8.52 12.55 -9.78
CA GLY A 249 9.63 13.34 -9.27
C GLY A 249 10.76 12.48 -8.72
N VAL A 250 10.96 11.25 -9.24
CA VAL A 250 12.05 10.36 -8.81
C VAL A 250 13.33 10.76 -9.53
N LYS A 251 14.29 11.27 -8.75
CA LYS A 251 15.61 11.70 -9.23
C LYS A 251 16.70 10.67 -8.96
N TYR A 252 16.55 9.93 -7.87
CA TYR A 252 17.52 8.92 -7.42
C TYR A 252 16.84 7.59 -7.16
N ILE A 253 17.49 6.50 -7.56
CA ILE A 253 17.10 5.12 -7.22
C ILE A 253 18.21 4.50 -6.40
N VAL A 254 17.87 3.98 -5.22
CA VAL A 254 18.83 3.39 -4.30
C VAL A 254 18.52 1.91 -4.12
N TYR A 255 19.50 1.09 -4.49
CA TYR A 255 19.43 -0.37 -4.37
C TYR A 255 20.57 -0.88 -3.49
N PRO A 256 20.39 -0.83 -2.14
CA PRO A 256 21.41 -1.27 -1.21
C PRO A 256 21.59 -2.79 -1.27
N TYR A 257 22.82 -3.22 -1.04
CA TYR A 257 23.17 -4.63 -0.90
C TYR A 257 22.38 -5.25 0.26
N PRO A 258 21.89 -6.49 0.14
CA PRO A 258 21.12 -7.15 1.18
C PRO A 258 21.82 -7.11 2.56
N ASP A 259 21.04 -6.82 3.62
CA ASP A 259 21.55 -6.76 4.99
C ASP A 259 21.98 -8.16 5.46
N THR A 260 23.29 -8.41 5.46
CA THR A 260 23.93 -9.68 5.81
C THR A 260 23.62 -10.17 7.23
N ARG A 261 23.05 -9.31 8.09
CA ARG A 261 22.64 -9.67 9.46
C ARG A 261 21.29 -10.37 9.51
N ARG A 262 20.42 -10.15 8.52
CA ARG A 262 19.01 -10.59 8.57
C ARG A 262 18.81 -12.01 8.01
N GLU A 263 19.70 -12.47 7.15
CA GLU A 263 19.57 -13.75 6.43
C GLU A 263 20.91 -14.47 6.29
N GLU A 264 20.89 -15.81 6.23
CA GLU A 264 21.95 -16.53 5.51
C GLU A 264 21.73 -16.26 4.02
N LEU A 265 22.40 -15.23 3.49
CA LEU A 265 22.29 -14.87 2.08
C LEU A 265 22.75 -16.06 1.23
N LYS A 266 21.81 -16.64 0.47
CA LYS A 266 22.13 -17.64 -0.54
C LYS A 266 22.92 -16.99 -1.66
N GLN A 267 23.79 -17.75 -2.31
CA GLN A 267 24.56 -17.27 -3.46
C GLN A 267 23.64 -16.69 -4.55
N ASP A 268 22.51 -17.37 -4.81
CA ASP A 268 21.51 -16.92 -5.78
C ASP A 268 20.99 -15.49 -5.51
N ASN A 269 20.85 -15.09 -4.23
CA ASN A 269 20.40 -13.74 -3.86
C ASN A 269 21.49 -12.68 -4.17
N ILE A 270 22.75 -13.05 -3.99
CA ILE A 270 23.90 -12.20 -4.28
C ILE A 270 24.05 -12.05 -5.79
N ASP A 271 23.93 -13.15 -6.53
CA ASP A 271 23.98 -13.15 -7.98
C ASP A 271 22.83 -12.30 -8.55
N TYR A 272 21.61 -12.50 -8.05
CA TYR A 272 20.44 -11.69 -8.40
C TYR A 272 20.66 -10.19 -8.15
N TYR A 273 21.21 -9.81 -6.99
CA TYR A 273 21.50 -8.40 -6.69
C TYR A 273 22.38 -7.76 -7.77
N ASN A 274 23.48 -8.44 -8.14
CA ASN A 274 24.41 -7.91 -9.12
C ASN A 274 23.80 -7.88 -10.53
N VAL A 275 23.05 -8.91 -10.91
CA VAL A 275 22.32 -8.98 -12.19
C VAL A 275 21.32 -7.84 -12.30
N PHE A 276 20.47 -7.68 -11.30
CA PHE A 276 19.42 -6.67 -11.31
C PHE A 276 19.99 -5.26 -11.27
N LEU A 277 21.03 -5.00 -10.48
CA LEU A 277 21.73 -3.71 -10.46
C LEU A 277 22.33 -3.37 -11.83
N ASP A 278 22.98 -4.33 -12.49
CA ASP A 278 23.56 -4.13 -13.82
C ASP A 278 22.47 -3.82 -14.84
N GLN A 279 21.36 -4.58 -14.85
CA GLN A 279 20.20 -4.30 -15.71
C GLN A 279 19.64 -2.89 -15.48
N LEU A 280 19.42 -2.50 -14.21
CA LEU A 280 18.92 -1.16 -13.87
C LEU A 280 19.88 -0.06 -14.34
N SER A 281 21.18 -0.21 -14.11
CA SER A 281 22.17 0.80 -14.46
C SER A 281 22.30 1.06 -15.96
N ASN A 282 21.89 0.10 -16.80
CA ASN A 282 21.95 0.17 -18.25
C ASN A 282 20.61 0.56 -18.91
N LEU A 283 19.58 0.91 -18.11
CA LEU A 283 18.30 1.34 -18.65
C LEU A 283 18.41 2.68 -19.41
N PRO A 284 17.63 2.87 -20.49
CA PRO A 284 17.74 4.06 -21.34
C PRO A 284 17.40 5.37 -20.63
N TRP A 285 16.64 5.32 -19.54
CA TRP A 285 16.21 6.48 -18.75
C TRP A 285 17.08 6.73 -17.49
N ILE A 286 18.14 5.96 -17.28
CA ILE A 286 19.13 6.15 -16.22
C ILE A 286 20.35 6.92 -16.78
N GLU A 287 20.75 8.00 -16.09
CA GLU A 287 21.91 8.81 -16.45
C GLU A 287 23.21 8.08 -16.12
N GLY A 288 23.25 7.46 -14.94
CA GLY A 288 24.41 6.68 -14.48
C GLY A 288 24.38 6.42 -12.98
N MET A 289 25.47 5.79 -12.51
CA MET A 289 25.67 5.44 -11.11
C MET A 289 26.42 6.54 -10.37
N VAL A 290 25.82 7.08 -9.32
CA VAL A 290 26.40 8.08 -8.40
C VAL A 290 27.28 7.41 -7.34
N SER A 291 26.89 6.22 -6.88
CA SER A 291 27.63 5.43 -5.92
C SER A 291 27.51 3.95 -6.23
N SER A 292 28.60 3.21 -6.01
CA SER A 292 28.71 1.77 -6.21
C SER A 292 28.27 0.97 -4.97
N PRO A 293 28.14 -0.37 -5.07
CA PRO A 293 27.89 -1.22 -3.91
C PRO A 293 28.89 -0.94 -2.77
N PRO A 294 28.47 -1.03 -1.50
CA PRO A 294 27.27 -1.73 -1.01
C PRO A 294 25.98 -0.88 -0.96
N VAL A 295 26.05 0.43 -1.18
CA VAL A 295 24.86 1.32 -1.27
C VAL A 295 24.85 1.96 -2.65
N SER A 296 24.30 1.23 -3.60
CA SER A 296 24.25 1.67 -5.00
C SER A 296 23.20 2.74 -5.19
N VAL A 297 23.59 3.86 -5.81
CA VAL A 297 22.70 4.99 -6.13
C VAL A 297 22.78 5.25 -7.63
N LEU A 298 21.63 5.20 -8.29
CA LEU A 298 21.46 5.54 -9.71
C LEU A 298 20.75 6.89 -9.81
N LYS A 299 21.10 7.69 -10.81
CA LYS A 299 20.45 8.96 -11.12
C LYS A 299 19.64 8.84 -12.41
N THR A 300 18.41 9.36 -12.42
CA THR A 300 17.55 9.38 -13.61
C THR A 300 17.99 10.49 -14.58
N LYS A 301 17.68 10.34 -15.88
CA LYS A 301 18.02 11.37 -16.90
C LYS A 301 17.10 12.58 -16.86
N LYS A 302 15.84 12.34 -16.52
CA LYS A 302 14.80 13.36 -16.42
C LYS A 302 14.23 13.34 -15.01
N ASP A 303 13.89 14.51 -14.50
CA ASP A 303 13.23 14.73 -13.23
C ASP A 303 12.41 16.01 -13.28
N VAL A 304 11.28 16.00 -12.58
CA VAL A 304 10.43 17.19 -12.40
C VAL A 304 10.45 17.68 -10.96
N GLU A 305 10.18 18.98 -10.82
CA GLU A 305 9.95 19.61 -9.53
C GLU A 305 8.67 19.09 -8.85
N HIS A 306 8.50 19.41 -7.57
CA HIS A 306 7.35 18.93 -6.79
C HIS A 306 5.99 19.38 -7.36
N PHE A 307 5.99 20.53 -8.01
CA PHE A 307 4.88 21.08 -8.77
C PHE A 307 5.37 21.43 -10.17
N TYR A 308 4.58 21.11 -11.18
CA TYR A 308 4.84 21.49 -12.56
C TYR A 308 3.53 21.71 -13.31
N LEU A 309 3.60 22.35 -14.47
CA LEU A 309 2.44 22.62 -15.32
C LEU A 309 2.48 21.67 -16.51
N ALA A 310 1.35 21.02 -16.77
CA ALA A 310 1.09 20.27 -18.00
C ALA A 310 0.18 21.12 -18.91
N GLU A 311 0.57 21.23 -20.17
CA GLU A 311 -0.14 22.03 -21.18
C GLU A 311 -1.43 21.36 -21.60
N ASN A 312 -1.32 20.10 -22.01
CA ASN A 312 -2.44 19.34 -22.51
C ASN A 312 -3.10 18.58 -21.37
N THR A 313 -4.42 18.44 -21.45
CA THR A 313 -5.20 17.60 -20.55
C THR A 313 -6.04 16.64 -21.38
N PHE A 314 -5.81 15.34 -21.17
CA PHE A 314 -6.47 14.26 -21.87
C PHE A 314 -7.32 13.45 -20.91
N ILE A 315 -8.55 13.16 -21.34
CA ILE A 315 -9.37 12.12 -20.74
C ILE A 315 -9.23 10.87 -21.61
N ILE A 316 -8.71 9.80 -21.03
CA ILE A 316 -8.56 8.51 -21.70
C ILE A 316 -9.67 7.57 -21.22
N VAL A 317 -10.47 7.10 -22.17
CA VAL A 317 -11.45 6.04 -21.97
C VAL A 317 -10.80 4.74 -22.44
N GLY A 318 -10.40 3.89 -21.49
CA GLY A 318 -9.64 2.67 -21.74
C GLY A 318 -8.59 2.43 -20.68
N SER A 319 -7.68 1.49 -20.95
CA SER A 319 -6.63 1.08 -20.03
C SER A 319 -5.40 2.00 -20.03
N ASP A 320 -4.61 1.88 -18.96
CA ASP A 320 -3.28 2.46 -18.82
C ASP A 320 -2.22 1.78 -19.73
N ARG A 321 -2.58 0.75 -20.50
CA ARG A 321 -1.74 0.18 -21.57
C ARG A 321 -1.32 1.21 -22.61
N ILE A 322 -2.12 2.26 -22.78
CA ILE A 322 -1.81 3.34 -23.73
C ILE A 322 -0.43 3.98 -23.47
N TYR A 323 0.12 3.90 -22.26
CA TYR A 323 1.48 4.39 -22.00
C TYR A 323 2.54 3.75 -22.91
N ASP A 324 2.42 2.46 -23.24
CA ASP A 324 3.34 1.79 -24.19
C ASP A 324 3.24 2.38 -25.60
N GLU A 325 2.05 2.82 -26.01
CA GLU A 325 1.81 3.45 -27.31
C GLU A 325 2.34 4.90 -27.34
N LEU A 326 2.15 5.62 -26.22
CA LEU A 326 2.54 7.02 -26.10
C LEU A 326 4.05 7.22 -26.16
N VAL A 327 4.83 6.36 -25.51
CA VAL A 327 6.30 6.45 -25.57
C VAL A 327 6.89 6.06 -26.93
N GLY A 328 6.07 5.47 -27.82
CA GLY A 328 6.40 5.28 -29.23
C GLY A 328 6.35 6.57 -30.06
N ILE A 329 5.72 7.63 -29.55
CA ILE A 329 5.65 8.93 -30.23
C ILE A 329 7.01 9.64 -30.11
N GLU A 330 7.54 10.10 -31.25
CA GLU A 330 8.81 10.83 -31.28
C GLU A 330 8.74 12.09 -30.41
N ARG A 331 9.72 12.27 -29.51
CA ARG A 331 9.82 13.39 -28.54
C ARG A 331 8.68 13.49 -27.53
N PHE A 332 7.93 12.41 -27.32
CA PHE A 332 6.93 12.38 -26.25
C PHE A 332 7.54 12.69 -24.88
N ASP A 333 6.78 13.46 -24.10
CA ASP A 333 7.09 13.82 -22.72
C ASP A 333 5.79 13.79 -21.91
N LEU A 334 5.70 12.86 -20.98
CA LEU A 334 4.52 12.66 -20.15
C LEU A 334 4.30 13.85 -19.19
N SER A 335 5.36 14.56 -18.78
CA SER A 335 5.25 15.72 -17.90
C SER A 335 4.48 16.88 -18.52
N GLN A 336 4.45 16.97 -19.84
CA GLN A 336 3.73 18.02 -20.58
C GLN A 336 2.26 17.68 -20.86
N ASN A 337 1.85 16.42 -20.64
CA ASN A 337 0.58 15.88 -21.08
C ASN A 337 -0.16 15.23 -19.90
N ALA A 338 -1.00 16.00 -19.21
CA ALA A 338 -1.80 15.50 -18.09
C ALA A 338 -2.84 14.50 -18.58
N ILE A 339 -2.81 13.29 -18.01
CA ILE A 339 -3.72 12.20 -18.37
C ILE A 339 -4.64 11.88 -17.20
N LEU A 340 -5.94 11.84 -17.46
CA LEU A 340 -6.97 11.35 -16.54
C LEU A 340 -7.62 10.10 -17.16
N PHE A 341 -7.65 9.00 -16.41
CA PHE A 341 -8.33 7.79 -16.86
C PHE A 341 -9.79 7.79 -16.42
N ALA A 342 -10.70 7.81 -17.39
CA ALA A 342 -12.14 7.93 -17.14
C ALA A 342 -12.68 6.77 -16.29
N GLU A 343 -12.19 5.56 -16.57
CA GLU A 343 -12.64 4.33 -15.93
C GLU A 343 -12.01 4.09 -14.55
N ALA A 344 -10.96 4.85 -14.19
CA ALA A 344 -10.33 4.78 -12.88
C ALA A 344 -10.96 5.76 -11.88
N ALA A 345 -11.54 6.86 -12.36
CA ALA A 345 -12.16 7.90 -11.53
C ALA A 345 -13.32 8.62 -12.25
N PRO A 346 -14.51 7.98 -12.34
CA PRO A 346 -15.66 8.53 -13.07
C PRO A 346 -16.12 9.90 -12.55
N GLU A 347 -16.16 10.09 -11.24
CA GLU A 347 -16.58 11.35 -10.63
C GLU A 347 -15.64 12.51 -11.00
N ALA A 348 -14.33 12.26 -10.94
CA ALA A 348 -13.32 13.25 -11.31
C ALA A 348 -13.38 13.59 -12.81
N THR A 349 -13.70 12.60 -13.65
CA THR A 349 -13.89 12.78 -15.10
C THR A 349 -15.02 13.77 -15.37
N ILE A 350 -16.18 13.58 -14.73
CA ILE A 350 -17.33 14.47 -14.90
C ILE A 350 -17.01 15.90 -14.43
N ALA A 351 -16.31 16.04 -13.30
CA ALA A 351 -15.87 17.35 -12.81
C ALA A 351 -14.90 18.03 -13.78
N SER A 352 -14.02 17.25 -14.42
CA SER A 352 -13.00 17.75 -15.36
C SER A 352 -13.53 18.09 -16.75
N LEU A 353 -14.70 17.56 -17.13
CA LEU A 353 -15.36 17.92 -18.39
C LEU A 353 -15.67 19.43 -18.47
N GLY A 354 -15.72 20.18 -17.35
CA GLY A 354 -15.93 21.64 -17.39
C GLY A 354 -14.86 22.47 -18.12
N ASN A 355 -13.71 21.87 -18.49
CA ASN A 355 -12.60 22.56 -19.14
C ASN A 355 -12.73 22.50 -20.68
N PRO A 356 -12.76 23.66 -21.38
CA PRO A 356 -12.90 23.73 -22.84
C PRO A 356 -11.72 23.17 -23.64
N ASN A 357 -10.55 22.98 -23.02
CA ASN A 357 -9.34 22.46 -23.68
C ASN A 357 -9.15 20.95 -23.50
N THR A 358 -10.06 20.26 -22.81
CA THR A 358 -9.96 18.82 -22.57
C THR A 358 -10.22 18.02 -23.84
N LYS A 359 -9.25 17.19 -24.24
CA LYS A 359 -9.37 16.28 -25.38
C LYS A 359 -9.69 14.86 -24.91
N ILE A 360 -10.54 14.14 -25.64
CA ILE A 360 -11.00 12.81 -25.24
C ILE A 360 -10.45 11.76 -26.18
N ILE A 361 -9.80 10.74 -25.64
CA ILE A 361 -9.23 9.63 -26.41
C ILE A 361 -9.97 8.34 -26.03
N LEU A 362 -10.52 7.67 -27.03
CA LEU A 362 -11.02 6.31 -26.91
C LEU A 362 -9.89 5.34 -27.26
N PHE A 363 -9.42 4.58 -26.29
CA PHE A 363 -8.35 3.61 -26.46
C PHE A 363 -8.92 2.20 -26.35
N GLU A 364 -9.11 1.53 -27.50
CA GLU A 364 -9.76 0.20 -27.58
C GLU A 364 -11.18 0.19 -26.98
N LYS A 365 -11.88 1.31 -27.13
CA LYS A 365 -13.21 1.59 -26.57
C LYS A 365 -14.07 2.32 -27.58
N ASP A 366 -15.37 2.37 -27.33
CA ASP A 366 -16.34 3.04 -28.20
C ASP A 366 -17.08 4.22 -27.51
N ASN A 367 -18.00 4.83 -28.26
CA ASN A 367 -18.79 5.96 -27.75
C ASN A 367 -19.75 5.56 -26.62
N LEU A 368 -20.18 4.29 -26.55
CA LEU A 368 -20.98 3.80 -25.45
C LEU A 368 -20.10 3.70 -24.20
N ASP A 369 -18.88 3.18 -24.30
CA ASP A 369 -17.94 3.14 -23.18
C ASP A 369 -17.67 4.54 -22.62
N PHE A 370 -17.46 5.53 -23.50
CA PHE A 370 -17.30 6.91 -23.07
C PHE A 370 -18.55 7.44 -22.36
N LEU A 371 -19.74 7.27 -22.94
CA LEU A 371 -20.99 7.67 -22.30
C LEU A 371 -21.14 7.05 -20.90
N MET A 372 -20.85 5.76 -20.78
CA MET A 372 -20.95 5.04 -19.52
C MET A 372 -19.91 5.51 -18.48
N SER A 373 -18.71 5.91 -18.91
CA SER A 373 -17.69 6.49 -18.02
C SER A 373 -18.10 7.84 -17.40
N THR A 374 -19.09 8.52 -17.99
CA THR A 374 -19.64 9.78 -17.45
C THR A 374 -20.82 9.57 -16.49
N ILE A 375 -21.20 8.32 -16.25
CA ILE A 375 -22.22 7.98 -15.25
C ILE A 375 -21.52 7.81 -13.90
N THR A 376 -22.10 8.41 -12.86
CA THR A 376 -21.58 8.37 -11.50
C THR A 376 -21.71 6.97 -10.88
N GLU A 377 -20.72 6.59 -10.05
CA GLU A 377 -20.63 5.25 -9.43
C GLU A 377 -21.83 4.90 -8.54
N ASP A 378 -22.57 5.90 -8.03
CA ASP A 378 -23.78 5.70 -7.26
C ASP A 378 -24.88 4.97 -8.04
N LYS A 379 -24.81 4.93 -9.37
CA LYS A 379 -25.73 4.15 -10.22
C LYS A 379 -25.23 2.75 -10.56
N PHE A 380 -23.97 2.46 -10.27
CA PHE A 380 -23.37 1.18 -10.61
C PHE A 380 -23.85 0.11 -9.64
N ILE A 381 -24.09 -1.07 -10.18
CA ILE A 381 -24.32 -2.31 -9.45
C ILE A 381 -23.15 -3.22 -9.80
N PHE A 382 -22.30 -3.51 -8.83
CA PHE A 382 -21.14 -4.38 -9.02
C PHE A 382 -21.48 -5.81 -8.59
N PRO A 383 -21.64 -6.77 -9.52
CA PRO A 383 -22.00 -8.14 -9.16
C PRO A 383 -21.00 -8.80 -8.21
N ALA A 384 -19.72 -8.44 -8.28
CA ALA A 384 -18.68 -8.94 -7.40
C ALA A 384 -19.01 -8.69 -5.91
N LYS A 385 -19.70 -7.61 -5.55
CA LYS A 385 -20.08 -7.30 -4.17
C LYS A 385 -21.03 -8.32 -3.53
N TYR A 386 -21.62 -9.21 -4.32
CA TYR A 386 -22.52 -10.28 -3.87
C TYR A 386 -21.83 -11.64 -3.70
N LEU A 387 -20.53 -11.74 -3.98
CA LEU A 387 -19.81 -13.00 -4.10
C LEU A 387 -18.66 -13.12 -3.10
N GLY A 388 -18.23 -14.36 -2.85
CA GLY A 388 -17.02 -14.69 -2.09
C GLY A 388 -15.79 -14.84 -3.00
N PRO A 389 -14.57 -14.82 -2.42
CA PRO A 389 -13.33 -15.01 -3.20
C PRO A 389 -13.18 -16.44 -3.75
N ASP A 390 -13.84 -17.42 -3.13
CA ASP A 390 -13.88 -18.80 -3.59
C ASP A 390 -15.24 -19.10 -4.24
N PRO A 391 -15.33 -20.05 -5.19
CA PRO A 391 -16.58 -20.42 -5.83
C PRO A 391 -17.66 -20.82 -4.81
N ASP A 392 -18.83 -20.20 -4.89
CA ASP A 392 -20.00 -20.51 -4.08
C ASP A 392 -20.71 -21.80 -4.55
N GLU A 393 -21.85 -22.15 -3.92
CA GLU A 393 -22.68 -23.29 -4.34
C GLU A 393 -23.18 -23.16 -5.79
N ASN A 394 -23.30 -21.93 -6.31
CA ASN A 394 -23.69 -21.64 -7.69
C ASN A 394 -22.49 -21.60 -8.65
N GLY A 395 -21.27 -21.75 -8.13
CA GLY A 395 -20.00 -21.76 -8.86
C GLY A 395 -19.49 -20.39 -9.33
N TRP A 396 -19.99 -19.30 -8.76
CA TRP A 396 -19.51 -17.93 -8.98
C TRP A 396 -18.54 -17.50 -7.89
N TRP A 397 -17.58 -16.66 -8.25
CA TRP A 397 -16.59 -16.09 -7.34
C TRP A 397 -16.20 -14.68 -7.77
N LYS A 398 -15.44 -13.99 -6.92
CA LYS A 398 -14.95 -12.63 -7.22
C LYS A 398 -13.43 -12.46 -7.09
N ARG A 399 -12.94 -11.40 -7.72
CA ARG A 399 -11.69 -10.73 -7.34
C ARG A 399 -11.93 -9.25 -7.13
N ASP A 400 -11.25 -8.68 -6.15
CA ASP A 400 -11.33 -7.25 -5.83
C ASP A 400 -10.26 -6.47 -6.60
N THR A 401 -10.43 -5.16 -6.74
CA THR A 401 -9.52 -4.28 -7.51
C THR A 401 -8.05 -4.39 -7.07
N GLU A 402 -7.81 -4.60 -5.76
CA GLU A 402 -6.48 -4.77 -5.19
C GLU A 402 -5.77 -6.05 -5.65
N ASP A 403 -6.51 -7.03 -6.15
CA ASP A 403 -5.98 -8.31 -6.65
C ASP A 403 -5.55 -8.25 -8.12
N PHE A 404 -5.42 -7.06 -8.73
CA PHE A 404 -5.20 -6.94 -10.18
C PHE A 404 -4.02 -7.80 -10.71
N LEU A 405 -2.85 -7.75 -10.07
CA LEU A 405 -1.69 -8.54 -10.50
C LEU A 405 -1.98 -10.04 -10.46
N TRP A 406 -2.64 -10.49 -9.40
CA TRP A 406 -3.06 -11.88 -9.27
C TRP A 406 -4.07 -12.24 -10.36
N TRP A 407 -5.06 -11.37 -10.60
CA TRP A 407 -6.12 -11.57 -11.59
C TRP A 407 -5.55 -11.70 -13.00
N ARG A 408 -4.65 -10.79 -13.38
CA ARG A 408 -3.94 -10.84 -14.66
C ARG A 408 -3.12 -12.13 -14.80
N ASN A 409 -2.33 -12.49 -13.77
CA ASN A 409 -1.53 -13.73 -13.80
C ASN A 409 -2.41 -14.98 -13.89
N PHE A 410 -3.55 -15.01 -13.21
CA PHE A 410 -4.52 -16.10 -13.29
C PHE A 410 -5.07 -16.26 -14.72
N LEU A 411 -5.42 -15.17 -15.39
CA LEU A 411 -5.88 -15.19 -16.77
C LEU A 411 -4.79 -15.67 -17.74
N GLN A 412 -3.56 -15.21 -17.54
CA GLN A 412 -2.40 -15.61 -18.35
C GLN A 412 -2.07 -17.10 -18.18
N GLU A 413 -2.05 -17.63 -16.95
CA GLU A 413 -1.68 -19.03 -16.69
C GLU A 413 -2.77 -20.03 -17.04
N LYS A 414 -4.05 -19.67 -16.86
CA LYS A 414 -5.17 -20.60 -17.02
C LYS A 414 -5.84 -20.53 -18.39
N TYR A 415 -5.88 -19.36 -19.00
CA TYR A 415 -6.64 -19.11 -20.24
C TYR A 415 -5.78 -18.58 -21.39
N ASP A 416 -4.47 -18.37 -21.18
CA ASP A 416 -3.58 -17.73 -22.14
C ASP A 416 -4.08 -16.32 -22.56
N LEU A 417 -4.69 -15.58 -21.61
CA LEU A 417 -5.25 -14.24 -21.83
C LEU A 417 -4.45 -13.14 -21.13
N ASP A 418 -4.23 -12.00 -21.80
CA ASP A 418 -3.75 -10.77 -21.16
C ASP A 418 -4.88 -9.75 -20.98
N TYR A 419 -4.98 -9.19 -19.77
CA TYR A 419 -6.04 -8.26 -19.37
C TYR A 419 -5.45 -7.07 -18.62
N GLN A 420 -5.85 -5.85 -19.00
CA GLN A 420 -5.31 -4.61 -18.40
C GLN A 420 -6.37 -3.54 -18.10
N ASP A 421 -7.64 -3.72 -18.46
CA ASP A 421 -8.68 -2.69 -18.25
C ASP A 421 -8.96 -2.39 -16.76
N PHE A 422 -9.38 -1.15 -16.50
CA PHE A 422 -9.88 -0.75 -15.18
C PHE A 422 -11.24 -1.40 -14.90
N ASP A 423 -11.59 -1.54 -13.62
CA ASP A 423 -12.80 -2.21 -13.13
C ASP A 423 -13.77 -1.26 -12.42
N TYR A 424 -13.59 0.06 -12.55
CA TYR A 424 -14.34 1.09 -11.81
C TYR A 424 -14.29 0.91 -10.27
N GLY A 425 -13.26 0.25 -9.73
CA GLY A 425 -13.17 -0.06 -8.29
C GLY A 425 -14.17 -1.12 -7.82
N GLY A 426 -14.81 -1.82 -8.77
CA GLY A 426 -15.92 -2.74 -8.54
C GLY A 426 -15.55 -4.21 -8.40
N GLY A 427 -14.35 -4.59 -8.83
CA GLY A 427 -13.91 -5.97 -8.96
C GLY A 427 -14.51 -6.71 -10.16
N TRP A 428 -14.25 -8.01 -10.21
CA TRP A 428 -14.68 -8.91 -11.27
C TRP A 428 -15.53 -10.04 -10.69
N ALA A 429 -16.77 -10.20 -11.18
CA ALA A 429 -17.56 -11.38 -10.92
C ALA A 429 -17.31 -12.43 -12.01
N VAL A 430 -16.91 -13.63 -11.60
CA VAL A 430 -16.41 -14.66 -12.50
C VAL A 430 -17.29 -15.91 -12.43
N GLY A 431 -17.72 -16.37 -13.59
CA GLY A 431 -18.46 -17.62 -13.77
C GLY A 431 -17.79 -18.50 -14.83
N GLU A 432 -17.41 -19.71 -14.44
CA GLU A 432 -16.80 -20.70 -15.34
C GLU A 432 -17.80 -21.80 -15.69
N GLY A 433 -18.07 -22.00 -16.98
CA GLY A 433 -19.05 -22.99 -17.45
C GLY A 433 -20.50 -22.50 -17.36
N TYR A 434 -21.41 -23.45 -17.18
CA TYR A 434 -22.83 -23.17 -17.02
C TYR A 434 -23.13 -22.76 -15.58
N ARG A 435 -23.42 -21.46 -15.38
CA ARG A 435 -23.68 -20.88 -14.07
C ARG A 435 -24.88 -19.94 -14.15
N GLU A 436 -25.50 -19.71 -13.00
CA GLU A 436 -26.60 -18.74 -12.85
C GLU A 436 -26.35 -17.89 -11.61
N LEU A 437 -26.41 -16.58 -11.76
CA LEU A 437 -26.29 -15.60 -10.70
C LEU A 437 -27.55 -14.74 -10.67
N VAL A 438 -28.16 -14.61 -9.50
CA VAL A 438 -29.31 -13.74 -9.29
C VAL A 438 -28.87 -12.54 -8.47
N ILE A 439 -29.01 -11.35 -9.06
CA ILE A 439 -28.68 -10.08 -8.40
C ILE A 439 -29.97 -9.41 -7.99
N ARG A 440 -30.07 -9.10 -6.69
CA ARG A 440 -31.15 -8.31 -6.12
C ARG A 440 -30.63 -6.95 -5.70
N ASN A 441 -31.17 -5.89 -6.29
CA ASN A 441 -30.71 -4.52 -6.03
C ASN A 441 -31.86 -3.52 -6.20
N GLU A 442 -31.97 -2.60 -5.25
CA GLU A 442 -33.02 -1.57 -5.23
C GLU A 442 -32.91 -0.56 -6.38
N LYS A 443 -31.73 -0.42 -7.00
CA LYS A 443 -31.50 0.47 -8.16
C LYS A 443 -32.10 -0.03 -9.46
N LEU A 444 -32.61 -1.28 -9.49
CA LEU A 444 -33.27 -1.84 -10.67
C LEU A 444 -34.75 -1.43 -10.66
N HIS A 445 -35.13 -0.46 -11.51
CA HIS A 445 -36.49 0.04 -11.59
C HIS A 445 -37.17 -0.31 -12.92
N SER A 446 -38.45 -0.68 -12.85
CA SER A 446 -39.29 -0.95 -14.01
C SER A 446 -39.33 0.25 -14.96
N GLY A 447 -39.06 -0.01 -16.24
CA GLY A 447 -38.96 0.99 -17.31
C GLY A 447 -37.53 1.44 -17.62
N ASP A 448 -36.56 1.16 -16.75
CA ASP A 448 -35.16 1.53 -16.97
C ASP A 448 -34.51 0.75 -18.10
N MET A 449 -33.55 1.39 -18.75
CA MET A 449 -32.60 0.74 -19.64
C MET A 449 -31.47 0.18 -18.80
N VAL A 450 -31.11 -1.07 -19.05
CA VAL A 450 -30.01 -1.73 -18.36
C VAL A 450 -28.84 -1.95 -19.31
N PHE A 451 -27.66 -1.63 -18.82
CA PHE A 451 -26.38 -1.86 -19.48
C PHE A 451 -25.52 -2.78 -18.62
N ALA A 452 -24.72 -3.63 -19.27
CA ALA A 452 -23.78 -4.51 -18.60
C ALA A 452 -22.38 -4.30 -19.18
N ARG A 453 -21.39 -4.23 -18.29
CA ARG A 453 -19.98 -4.23 -18.65
C ARG A 453 -19.41 -5.62 -18.46
N VAL A 454 -19.02 -6.23 -19.57
CA VAL A 454 -18.64 -7.65 -19.62
C VAL A 454 -17.30 -7.80 -20.32
N MET A 455 -16.59 -8.88 -20.02
CA MET A 455 -15.30 -9.17 -20.66
C MET A 455 -15.52 -9.87 -21.98
N ASN A 456 -14.88 -9.36 -23.04
CA ASN A 456 -14.69 -10.07 -24.29
C ASN A 456 -13.35 -10.79 -24.27
N SER A 457 -13.33 -12.06 -24.68
CA SER A 457 -12.09 -12.81 -24.88
C SER A 457 -12.35 -14.07 -25.69
N LYS A 458 -11.32 -14.70 -26.22
CA LYS A 458 -11.45 -15.99 -26.93
C LYS A 458 -11.98 -17.13 -26.05
N SER A 459 -11.68 -17.12 -24.75
CA SER A 459 -12.23 -18.07 -23.76
C SER A 459 -13.63 -17.69 -23.27
N GLY A 460 -14.18 -16.60 -23.78
CA GLY A 460 -15.55 -16.17 -23.56
C GLY A 460 -16.58 -17.19 -24.05
N GLY A 461 -17.84 -16.86 -23.87
CA GLY A 461 -18.92 -17.72 -24.32
C GLY A 461 -20.19 -16.94 -24.54
N VAL A 462 -21.20 -17.19 -23.71
CA VAL A 462 -22.52 -16.57 -23.87
C VAL A 462 -23.07 -16.15 -22.52
N LEU A 463 -23.50 -14.90 -22.45
CA LEU A 463 -24.25 -14.32 -21.33
C LEU A 463 -25.72 -14.16 -21.71
N GLU A 464 -26.62 -14.57 -20.83
CA GLU A 464 -28.06 -14.38 -20.99
C GLU A 464 -28.64 -13.68 -19.76
N PHE A 465 -29.21 -12.49 -19.97
CA PHE A 465 -29.83 -11.69 -18.93
C PHE A 465 -31.35 -11.86 -18.94
N LYS A 466 -31.92 -12.12 -17.77
CA LYS A 466 -33.34 -12.44 -17.56
C LYS A 466 -33.93 -11.69 -16.39
N GLN A 467 -35.23 -11.47 -16.44
CA GLN A 467 -36.04 -11.03 -15.32
C GLN A 467 -37.21 -12.00 -15.11
N GLY A 468 -37.06 -12.89 -14.12
CA GLY A 468 -37.92 -14.07 -14.01
C GLY A 468 -37.81 -14.95 -15.27
N GLU A 469 -38.93 -15.16 -15.95
CA GLU A 469 -38.97 -15.93 -17.21
C GLU A 469 -38.70 -15.08 -18.47
N ASN A 470 -38.75 -13.74 -18.35
CA ASN A 470 -38.58 -12.83 -19.50
C ASN A 470 -37.09 -12.65 -19.83
N LYS A 471 -36.74 -12.80 -21.11
CA LYS A 471 -35.39 -12.50 -21.63
C LYS A 471 -35.33 -11.04 -22.06
N LEU A 472 -34.26 -10.32 -21.69
CA LEU A 472 -34.15 -8.89 -21.96
C LEU A 472 -33.73 -8.57 -23.41
N ASN A 473 -32.56 -9.03 -23.86
CA ASN A 473 -32.05 -8.80 -25.24
C ASN A 473 -31.40 -10.04 -25.88
N GLY A 474 -31.84 -11.23 -25.44
CA GLY A 474 -31.33 -12.51 -25.94
C GLY A 474 -29.92 -12.88 -25.42
N PRO A 475 -29.35 -14.00 -25.90
CA PRO A 475 -27.99 -14.41 -25.57
C PRO A 475 -26.95 -13.49 -26.25
N ILE A 476 -25.97 -13.03 -25.49
CA ILE A 476 -24.88 -12.16 -25.92
C ILE A 476 -23.59 -12.98 -25.97
N GLY A 477 -22.91 -12.99 -27.11
CA GLY A 477 -21.60 -13.63 -27.26
C GLY A 477 -20.50 -12.77 -26.63
N THR A 478 -19.64 -13.38 -25.83
CA THR A 478 -18.43 -12.76 -25.25
C THR A 478 -17.15 -13.42 -25.75
N ASN A 479 -17.27 -14.24 -26.80
CA ASN A 479 -16.20 -15.02 -27.42
C ASN A 479 -15.58 -14.33 -28.64
N GLY A 480 -15.49 -13.00 -28.64
CA GLY A 480 -14.92 -12.23 -29.73
C GLY A 480 -13.44 -12.53 -29.93
N GLU A 481 -13.03 -12.69 -31.19
CA GLU A 481 -11.62 -12.80 -31.55
C GLU A 481 -11.00 -11.40 -31.60
N CYS A 482 -9.91 -11.23 -30.86
CA CYS A 482 -9.03 -10.07 -30.98
C CYS A 482 -8.16 -10.26 -32.21
N SER A 483 -8.05 -9.25 -33.09
CA SER A 483 -7.23 -9.36 -34.30
C SER A 483 -5.73 -9.39 -34.00
N GLU A 484 -5.32 -8.84 -32.85
CA GLU A 484 -3.92 -8.72 -32.46
C GLU A 484 -3.65 -9.46 -31.15
N LYS A 485 -2.53 -10.19 -31.12
CA LYS A 485 -2.04 -10.89 -29.94
C LYS A 485 -1.14 -9.97 -29.12
N THR A 486 -1.17 -10.15 -27.80
CA THR A 486 -0.30 -9.42 -26.88
C THR A 486 1.01 -10.17 -26.73
N TYR A 487 2.13 -9.48 -26.94
CA TYR A 487 3.47 -10.01 -26.75
C TYR A 487 4.12 -9.38 -25.53
N ILE A 488 4.43 -10.18 -24.52
CA ILE A 488 5.10 -9.72 -23.31
C ILE A 488 6.52 -10.26 -23.29
N LYS A 489 7.48 -9.35 -23.13
CA LYS A 489 8.89 -9.68 -23.00
C LYS A 489 9.27 -9.78 -21.52
N LEU A 490 10.06 -10.79 -21.18
CA LEU A 490 10.82 -10.85 -19.94
C LEU A 490 12.30 -10.88 -20.30
N THR A 491 13.01 -9.83 -19.90
CA THR A 491 14.40 -9.59 -20.27
C THR A 491 15.33 -10.60 -19.60
N GLY A 492 16.12 -11.28 -20.43
CA GLY A 492 17.16 -12.20 -20.00
C GLY A 492 18.41 -11.48 -19.50
N TYR A 493 19.47 -12.24 -19.23
CA TYR A 493 20.74 -11.67 -18.79
C TYR A 493 21.93 -12.45 -19.32
N LYS A 494 22.85 -11.75 -20.00
CA LYS A 494 24.06 -12.30 -20.63
C LYS A 494 23.73 -13.47 -21.57
N GLU A 495 24.06 -14.69 -21.17
CA GLU A 495 23.84 -15.91 -21.97
C GLU A 495 22.40 -16.42 -21.88
N ILE A 496 21.61 -15.93 -20.93
CA ILE A 496 20.19 -16.26 -20.80
C ILE A 496 19.42 -15.38 -21.78
N PRO A 497 18.78 -15.94 -22.82
CA PRO A 497 18.03 -15.16 -23.80
C PRO A 497 16.76 -14.57 -23.19
N ASP A 498 16.25 -13.52 -23.85
CA ASP A 498 14.94 -12.96 -23.55
C ASP A 498 13.84 -14.02 -23.73
N LYS A 499 12.87 -14.04 -22.82
CA LYS A 499 11.70 -14.90 -22.91
C LYS A 499 10.51 -14.08 -23.40
N PHE A 500 9.83 -14.58 -24.43
CA PHE A 500 8.62 -13.95 -24.97
C PHE A 500 7.41 -14.82 -24.63
N PHE A 501 6.36 -14.15 -24.17
CA PHE A 501 5.06 -14.75 -23.91
C PHE A 501 4.06 -14.18 -24.90
N GLU A 502 3.19 -15.05 -25.40
CA GLU A 502 2.17 -14.71 -26.38
C GLU A 502 0.82 -15.02 -25.76
N TYR A 503 -0.05 -14.01 -25.70
CA TYR A 503 -1.38 -14.10 -25.10
C TYR A 503 -2.44 -13.58 -26.06
N ASP A 504 -3.64 -14.18 -26.00
CA ASP A 504 -4.82 -13.62 -26.64
C ASP A 504 -5.33 -12.43 -25.78
N CYS A 505 -5.90 -11.40 -26.40
CA CYS A 505 -6.33 -10.20 -25.65
C CYS A 505 -7.67 -10.42 -24.91
N ALA A 506 -7.85 -9.74 -23.78
CA ALA A 506 -9.11 -9.66 -23.06
C ALA A 506 -9.38 -8.23 -22.59
N PHE A 507 -10.59 -7.73 -22.84
CA PHE A 507 -10.98 -6.36 -22.52
C PHE A 507 -12.44 -6.28 -22.07
N LEU A 508 -12.77 -5.24 -21.29
CA LEU A 508 -14.13 -4.92 -20.87
C LEU A 508 -14.76 -3.94 -21.87
N PHE A 509 -16.06 -4.10 -22.08
CA PHE A 509 -16.86 -3.22 -22.92
C PHE A 509 -18.29 -3.17 -22.41
N TRP A 510 -18.95 -2.04 -22.66
CA TRP A 510 -20.35 -1.85 -22.31
C TRP A 510 -21.30 -2.37 -23.39
N LEU A 511 -22.41 -2.93 -22.94
CA LEU A 511 -23.47 -3.46 -23.79
C LEU A 511 -24.84 -3.09 -23.27
N TYR A 512 -25.75 -2.77 -24.17
CA TYR A 512 -27.16 -2.62 -23.86
C TYR A 512 -27.83 -4.00 -23.74
N ILE A 513 -28.35 -4.32 -22.55
CA ILE A 513 -28.93 -5.65 -22.28
C ILE A 513 -30.46 -5.69 -22.30
N GLY A 514 -31.14 -4.53 -22.37
CA GLY A 514 -32.61 -4.44 -22.54
C GLY A 514 -33.28 -3.47 -21.56
N LYS A 515 -34.60 -3.33 -21.66
CA LYS A 515 -35.44 -2.61 -20.68
C LYS A 515 -36.01 -3.60 -19.68
N ILE A 516 -35.94 -3.28 -18.39
CA ILE A 516 -36.52 -4.10 -17.33
C ILE A 516 -37.98 -3.70 -17.07
N ASP A 517 -38.82 -4.67 -16.76
CA ASP A 517 -40.27 -4.54 -16.62
C ASP A 517 -40.75 -4.71 -15.16
N LYS A 518 -39.87 -5.14 -14.27
CA LYS A 518 -40.09 -5.28 -12.82
C LYS A 518 -38.93 -4.70 -12.03
N ASP A 519 -39.21 -4.36 -10.78
CA ASP A 519 -38.20 -3.87 -9.86
C ASP A 519 -37.38 -5.00 -9.25
N GLY A 520 -36.13 -4.70 -8.92
CA GLY A 520 -35.41 -5.36 -7.84
C GLY A 520 -34.63 -6.64 -8.18
N GLU A 521 -34.81 -7.28 -9.34
CA GLU A 521 -34.09 -8.52 -9.66
C GLU A 521 -33.68 -8.66 -11.13
N ILE A 522 -32.47 -9.17 -11.35
CA ILE A 522 -31.96 -9.65 -12.64
C ILE A 522 -31.20 -10.98 -12.45
N SER A 523 -31.46 -11.96 -13.31
CA SER A 523 -30.74 -13.23 -13.38
C SER A 523 -29.78 -13.22 -14.58
N ILE A 524 -28.57 -13.71 -14.37
CA ILE A 524 -27.50 -13.79 -15.34
C ILE A 524 -27.11 -15.25 -15.49
N LYS A 525 -27.29 -15.81 -16.68
CA LYS A 525 -26.86 -17.17 -17.00
C LYS A 525 -25.65 -17.13 -17.92
N THR A 526 -24.67 -17.96 -17.65
CA THR A 526 -23.42 -18.04 -18.42
C THR A 526 -23.29 -19.38 -19.12
N LYS A 527 -22.56 -19.39 -20.23
CA LYS A 527 -22.06 -20.58 -20.94
C LYS A 527 -20.66 -20.27 -21.45
N GLY A 528 -19.81 -21.29 -21.64
CA GLY A 528 -18.42 -21.13 -22.09
C GLY A 528 -17.42 -21.24 -20.95
N ASP A 529 -16.13 -21.08 -21.26
CA ASP A 529 -15.04 -21.45 -20.35
C ASP A 529 -14.75 -20.36 -19.31
N LEU A 530 -14.87 -19.08 -19.70
CA LEU A 530 -14.68 -17.93 -18.84
C LEU A 530 -15.77 -16.87 -19.12
N ASN A 531 -16.48 -16.42 -18.09
CA ASN A 531 -17.42 -15.32 -18.19
C ASN A 531 -17.17 -14.34 -17.05
N VAL A 532 -16.96 -13.07 -17.40
CA VAL A 532 -16.65 -12.03 -16.41
C VAL A 532 -17.60 -10.86 -16.59
N ILE A 533 -18.18 -10.41 -15.48
CA ILE A 533 -19.05 -9.26 -15.41
C ILE A 533 -18.48 -8.29 -14.39
N ASN A 534 -18.22 -7.07 -14.83
CA ASN A 534 -17.66 -6.04 -13.98
C ASN A 534 -18.77 -5.22 -13.32
N ALA A 535 -19.67 -4.64 -14.11
CA ALA A 535 -20.68 -3.71 -13.63
C ALA A 535 -22.00 -3.82 -14.40
N LEU A 536 -23.10 -3.44 -13.75
CA LEU A 536 -24.39 -3.17 -14.37
C LEU A 536 -24.82 -1.74 -14.05
N VAL A 537 -25.53 -1.10 -14.97
CA VAL A 537 -26.17 0.21 -14.75
C VAL A 537 -27.62 0.13 -15.19
N SER A 538 -28.52 0.55 -14.29
CA SER A 538 -29.95 0.74 -14.57
C SER A 538 -30.22 2.23 -14.58
N ILE A 539 -30.74 2.76 -15.68
CA ILE A 539 -30.96 4.19 -15.84
C ILE A 539 -32.19 4.50 -16.71
N PRO A 540 -33.03 5.47 -16.34
CA PRO A 540 -34.10 5.96 -17.20
C PRO A 540 -33.57 6.54 -18.51
N GLU A 541 -34.28 6.32 -19.62
CA GLU A 541 -33.88 6.81 -20.95
C GLU A 541 -33.72 8.33 -21.02
N GLY A 542 -34.64 9.08 -20.40
CA GLY A 542 -34.54 10.54 -20.34
C GLY A 542 -33.29 11.02 -19.60
N GLU A 543 -32.86 10.29 -18.58
CA GLU A 543 -31.66 10.65 -17.83
C GLU A 543 -30.37 10.29 -18.59
N LEU A 544 -30.34 9.14 -19.27
CA LEU A 544 -29.22 8.79 -20.15
C LEU A 544 -29.02 9.84 -21.26
N ASN A 545 -30.12 10.35 -21.83
CA ASN A 545 -30.05 11.41 -22.83
C ASN A 545 -29.42 12.70 -22.26
N ASN A 546 -29.66 13.04 -20.99
CA ASN A 546 -29.00 14.18 -20.36
C ASN A 546 -27.47 14.01 -20.28
N PHE A 547 -26.97 12.79 -20.01
CA PHE A 547 -25.53 12.52 -20.05
C PHE A 547 -24.98 12.63 -21.46
N ARG A 548 -25.71 12.10 -22.45
CA ARG A 548 -25.35 12.20 -23.87
C ARG A 548 -25.24 13.66 -24.32
N ASP A 549 -26.21 14.49 -23.96
CA ASP A 549 -26.22 15.91 -24.33
C ASP A 549 -25.04 16.68 -23.72
N LYS A 550 -24.60 16.31 -22.51
CA LYS A 550 -23.41 16.89 -21.87
C LYS A 550 -22.13 16.59 -22.65
N ILE A 551 -21.99 15.41 -23.24
CA ILE A 551 -20.75 14.97 -23.89
C ILE A 551 -20.68 15.28 -25.39
N ASN A 552 -21.80 15.57 -26.05
CA ASN A 552 -21.86 15.78 -27.50
C ASN A 552 -20.99 16.94 -28.04
N HIS A 553 -20.53 17.84 -27.17
CA HIS A 553 -19.76 19.02 -27.55
C HIS A 553 -18.24 18.81 -27.49
N TYR A 554 -17.78 17.67 -26.94
CA TYR A 554 -16.34 17.38 -26.87
C TYR A 554 -15.84 16.75 -28.15
N GLU A 555 -14.59 17.08 -28.47
CA GLU A 555 -13.87 16.41 -29.54
C GLU A 555 -13.36 15.06 -29.05
N VAL A 556 -13.84 14.00 -29.69
CA VAL A 556 -13.52 12.61 -29.35
C VAL A 556 -12.66 12.01 -30.45
N TYR A 557 -11.49 11.51 -30.05
CA TYR A 557 -10.50 10.90 -30.92
C TYR A 557 -10.46 9.39 -30.67
N ASN A 558 -10.69 8.58 -31.70
CA ASN A 558 -10.49 7.14 -31.61
C ASN A 558 -9.03 6.79 -31.89
N TRP A 559 -8.31 6.28 -30.90
CA TRP A 559 -6.87 6.01 -30.98
C TRP A 559 -6.48 5.12 -32.16
N ASN A 560 -7.32 4.12 -32.45
CA ASN A 560 -7.07 3.12 -33.49
C ASN A 560 -7.26 3.69 -34.90
N ASP A 561 -7.94 4.83 -35.04
CA ASP A 561 -8.17 5.51 -36.31
C ASP A 561 -7.15 6.62 -36.59
N LEU A 562 -6.27 6.94 -35.61
CA LEU A 562 -5.24 7.97 -35.75
C LEU A 562 -3.98 7.40 -36.40
N ASP A 563 -3.46 8.10 -37.40
CA ASP A 563 -2.12 7.88 -37.95
C ASP A 563 -1.03 8.49 -37.04
N ASP A 564 0.22 8.09 -37.27
CA ASP A 564 1.35 8.52 -36.45
C ASP A 564 1.61 10.04 -36.50
N GLU A 565 1.24 10.71 -37.60
CA GLU A 565 1.39 12.16 -37.75
C GLU A 565 0.41 12.91 -36.86
N LYS A 566 -0.87 12.52 -36.89
CA LYS A 566 -1.89 13.06 -35.98
C LYS A 566 -1.59 12.75 -34.53
N ARG A 567 -1.09 11.55 -34.21
CA ARG A 567 -0.66 11.21 -32.85
C ARG A 567 0.44 12.16 -32.36
N ARG A 568 1.45 12.42 -33.19
CA ARG A 568 2.50 13.41 -32.86
C ARG A 568 1.90 14.80 -32.66
N ASP A 569 1.09 15.28 -33.59
CA ASP A 569 0.48 16.61 -33.53
C ASP A 569 -0.42 16.77 -32.28
N LEU A 570 -1.13 15.71 -31.87
CA LEU A 570 -2.03 15.72 -30.73
C LEU A 570 -1.30 15.94 -29.40
N PHE A 571 -0.10 15.38 -29.25
CA PHE A 571 0.70 15.36 -28.01
C PHE A 571 1.90 16.32 -28.00
N ARG A 572 2.02 17.22 -28.98
CA ARG A 572 3.02 18.30 -28.93
C ARG A 572 2.78 19.18 -27.71
N GLY A 573 3.85 19.48 -26.97
CA GLY A 573 3.84 20.38 -25.81
C GLY A 573 4.70 21.64 -26.01
N PHE A 574 4.82 22.47 -24.97
CA PHE A 574 5.44 23.80 -24.96
C PHE A 574 6.85 23.85 -25.57
N LEU A 575 7.59 22.74 -25.48
CA LEU A 575 9.01 22.65 -25.86
C LEU A 575 9.25 22.12 -27.29
N ASP A 576 8.21 21.78 -28.05
CA ASP A 576 8.34 21.30 -29.43
C ASP A 576 8.46 22.43 -30.47
N SER A 577 8.51 23.68 -30.03
CA SER A 577 8.81 24.81 -30.92
C SER A 577 10.24 24.67 -31.46
N ASN A 578 10.32 24.33 -32.74
CA ASN A 578 11.55 24.31 -33.53
C ASN A 578 12.29 25.65 -33.30
N PRO A 579 13.58 25.68 -32.91
CA PRO A 579 14.29 26.95 -32.65
C PRO A 579 14.39 27.88 -33.86
N ASN A 580 13.99 27.40 -35.05
CA ASN A 580 13.91 28.18 -36.29
C ASN A 580 12.48 28.58 -36.71
N ASP A 581 11.41 28.09 -36.06
CA ASP A 581 10.03 28.56 -36.29
C ASP A 581 9.73 29.79 -35.42
N SER A 582 10.48 30.86 -35.67
CA SER A 582 10.30 32.17 -35.03
C SER A 582 9.16 32.99 -35.63
N LEU A 583 8.22 32.36 -36.34
CA LEU A 583 7.17 33.08 -37.05
C LEU A 583 5.82 33.15 -36.34
N PHE A 584 5.50 32.34 -35.31
CA PHE A 584 4.17 32.46 -34.67
C PHE A 584 3.99 32.18 -33.17
N PHE A 585 5.02 31.87 -32.37
CA PHE A 585 4.84 31.78 -30.91
C PHE A 585 6.06 32.35 -30.19
N ASN A 586 5.81 33.21 -29.20
CA ASN A 586 6.81 33.96 -28.45
C ASN A 586 6.74 33.48 -27.00
N ASP A 587 6.66 32.16 -26.81
CA ASP A 587 6.12 31.57 -25.60
C ASP A 587 7.29 31.15 -24.71
N LYS A 588 7.60 32.00 -23.73
CA LYS A 588 8.31 31.50 -22.54
C LYS A 588 7.32 30.65 -21.77
N PRO A 589 7.68 29.43 -21.34
CA PRO A 589 6.78 28.61 -20.54
C PRO A 589 6.37 29.39 -19.27
N PRO A 590 5.12 29.21 -18.80
CA PRO A 590 4.62 29.91 -17.63
C PRO A 590 5.56 29.71 -16.43
N GLY A 591 5.90 30.79 -15.76
CA GLY A 591 6.75 30.77 -14.59
C GLY A 591 6.00 30.20 -13.40
N LEU A 592 6.39 29.02 -12.93
CA LEU A 592 5.88 28.39 -11.71
C LEU A 592 6.91 28.48 -10.59
N LYS A 593 6.47 28.90 -9.40
CA LYS A 593 7.26 28.86 -8.17
C LYS A 593 6.39 28.37 -7.03
N TYR A 594 6.97 27.64 -6.09
CA TYR A 594 6.24 27.19 -4.90
C TYR A 594 7.07 27.37 -3.63
N THR A 595 6.38 27.41 -2.49
CA THR A 595 6.99 27.44 -1.17
C THR A 595 6.22 26.51 -0.24
N ARG A 596 6.95 25.60 0.42
CA ARG A 596 6.37 24.69 1.41
C ARG A 596 6.20 25.40 2.75
N ILE A 597 4.96 25.59 3.19
CA ILE A 597 4.63 26.16 4.50
C ILE A 597 4.65 25.05 5.56
N SER A 598 4.08 23.88 5.23
CA SER A 598 4.09 22.68 6.07
C SER A 598 4.02 21.43 5.19
N PRO A 599 4.12 20.21 5.75
CA PRO A 599 3.94 18.98 4.97
C PRO A 599 2.59 18.90 4.22
N THR A 600 1.58 19.61 4.71
CA THR A 600 0.19 19.57 4.24
C THR A 600 -0.30 20.92 3.72
N HIS A 601 0.61 21.88 3.46
CA HIS A 601 0.25 23.22 2.97
C HIS A 601 1.41 23.83 2.17
N TYR A 602 1.12 24.18 0.93
CA TYR A 602 2.02 24.79 -0.03
C TYR A 602 1.39 26.07 -0.58
N LYS A 603 2.25 27.03 -0.89
CA LYS A 603 1.87 28.22 -1.65
C LYS A 603 2.50 28.16 -3.03
N VAL A 604 1.70 28.30 -4.07
CA VAL A 604 2.12 28.19 -5.48
C VAL A 604 1.82 29.53 -6.18
N SER A 605 2.78 30.00 -6.98
CA SER A 605 2.71 31.25 -7.74
C SER A 605 2.88 30.92 -9.21
N ILE A 606 1.91 31.30 -10.03
CA ILE A 606 1.86 31.04 -11.48
C ILE A 606 1.79 32.38 -12.21
N LYS A 607 2.64 32.54 -13.24
CA LYS A 607 2.70 33.76 -14.07
C LYS A 607 2.94 33.44 -15.55
N GLY A 608 2.30 34.20 -16.43
CA GLY A 608 2.46 34.06 -17.88
C GLY A 608 1.66 32.90 -18.46
N LEU A 609 0.52 32.56 -17.86
CA LEU A 609 -0.39 31.56 -18.38
C LEU A 609 -1.22 32.14 -19.53
N GLU A 610 -1.05 31.62 -20.74
CA GLU A 610 -1.77 32.08 -21.95
C GLU A 610 -3.11 31.36 -22.17
N SER A 611 -3.18 30.11 -21.74
CA SER A 611 -4.35 29.23 -21.81
C SER A 611 -4.47 28.41 -20.53
N PRO A 612 -5.68 27.93 -20.16
CA PRO A 612 -5.83 27.06 -19.01
C PRO A 612 -4.93 25.84 -19.08
N ALA A 613 -4.31 25.49 -17.95
CA ALA A 613 -3.37 24.38 -17.81
C ALA A 613 -3.71 23.52 -16.60
N THR A 614 -3.07 22.35 -16.52
CA THR A 614 -3.16 21.47 -15.36
C THR A 614 -1.93 21.65 -14.48
N LEU A 615 -2.13 22.08 -13.23
CA LEU A 615 -1.11 22.03 -12.19
C LEU A 615 -1.01 20.61 -11.66
N VAL A 616 0.13 20.00 -11.88
CA VAL A 616 0.44 18.68 -11.35
C VAL A 616 1.16 18.82 -10.01
N PHE A 617 0.73 18.01 -9.05
CA PHE A 617 1.34 17.90 -7.74
C PHE A 617 1.81 16.46 -7.52
N SER A 618 3.13 16.24 -7.57
CA SER A 618 3.79 14.93 -7.53
C SER A 618 3.77 14.26 -6.15
N GLU A 619 2.67 14.38 -5.42
CA GLU A 619 2.32 13.54 -4.26
C GLU A 619 1.28 12.51 -4.67
N SER A 620 1.27 11.36 -3.99
CA SER A 620 0.25 10.33 -4.17
C SER A 620 -1.15 10.94 -4.08
N TYR A 621 -2.01 10.59 -5.02
CA TYR A 621 -3.37 11.11 -5.09
C TYR A 621 -4.17 10.85 -3.81
N ASP A 622 -4.86 11.89 -3.34
CA ASP A 622 -5.90 11.82 -2.31
C ASP A 622 -6.93 12.92 -2.60
N SER A 623 -8.22 12.57 -2.62
CA SER A 623 -9.31 13.49 -2.96
C SER A 623 -9.51 14.62 -1.95
N LEU A 624 -8.86 14.54 -0.78
CA LEU A 624 -8.94 15.53 0.29
C LEU A 624 -7.89 16.64 0.16
N TRP A 625 -7.02 16.59 -0.85
CA TRP A 625 -6.23 17.74 -1.27
C TRP A 625 -7.12 18.77 -1.98
N GLN A 626 -6.91 20.04 -1.63
CA GLN A 626 -7.61 21.17 -2.21
C GLN A 626 -6.64 22.25 -2.63
N ILE A 627 -7.04 22.99 -3.66
CA ILE A 627 -6.41 24.23 -4.07
C ILE A 627 -7.38 25.40 -3.84
N GLU A 628 -6.86 26.53 -3.37
CA GLU A 628 -7.62 27.76 -3.18
C GLU A 628 -6.94 28.91 -3.93
N TYR A 629 -7.69 29.60 -4.79
CA TYR A 629 -7.22 30.81 -5.45
C TYR A 629 -7.28 31.98 -4.46
N VAL A 630 -6.12 32.48 -4.04
CA VAL A 630 -6.00 33.43 -2.92
C VAL A 630 -6.77 34.73 -3.17
N GLN A 631 -6.89 35.13 -4.44
CA GLN A 631 -7.53 36.40 -4.84
C GLN A 631 -9.06 36.36 -4.71
N THR A 632 -9.71 35.23 -5.02
CA THR A 632 -11.19 35.11 -5.02
C THR A 632 -11.70 34.26 -3.86
N GLY A 633 -10.86 33.39 -3.29
CA GLY A 633 -11.25 32.37 -2.31
C GLY A 633 -11.97 31.17 -2.95
N GLU A 634 -11.97 31.06 -4.27
CA GLU A 634 -12.50 29.89 -4.99
C GLU A 634 -11.66 28.65 -4.68
N LYS A 635 -12.32 27.51 -4.50
CA LYS A 635 -11.69 26.25 -4.08
C LYS A 635 -12.06 25.13 -5.02
N GLU A 636 -11.07 24.30 -5.31
CA GLU A 636 -11.25 23.09 -6.12
C GLU A 636 -10.60 21.90 -5.43
N ASN A 637 -11.16 20.71 -5.66
CA ASN A 637 -10.59 19.46 -5.16
C ASN A 637 -9.59 18.90 -6.17
N SER A 638 -8.63 18.12 -5.67
CA SER A 638 -7.71 17.35 -6.50
C SER A 638 -8.42 16.27 -7.32
N TYR A 639 -7.90 15.96 -8.51
CA TYR A 639 -8.28 14.80 -9.32
C TYR A 639 -7.07 13.88 -9.60
N PRO A 640 -7.30 12.57 -9.85
CA PRO A 640 -6.22 11.60 -9.98
C PRO A 640 -5.61 11.63 -11.37
N LEU A 641 -4.48 12.31 -11.50
CA LEU A 641 -3.68 12.31 -12.72
C LEU A 641 -2.80 11.07 -12.82
N TYR A 642 -2.65 10.58 -14.04
CA TYR A 642 -1.81 9.45 -14.44
C TYR A 642 -2.16 8.14 -13.72
N GLY A 643 -3.28 8.10 -13.00
CA GLY A 643 -3.63 7.01 -12.08
C GLY A 643 -2.80 6.99 -10.78
N LEU A 644 -2.06 8.06 -10.45
CA LEU A 644 -1.05 8.06 -9.38
C LEU A 644 -1.04 9.32 -8.50
N ILE A 645 -1.05 10.51 -9.12
CA ILE A 645 -0.71 11.78 -8.44
C ILE A 645 -1.85 12.80 -8.53
N ASN A 646 -1.70 13.93 -7.84
CA ASN A 646 -2.72 14.95 -7.73
C ASN A 646 -2.67 15.93 -8.92
N GLY A 647 -3.84 16.33 -9.40
CA GLY A 647 -4.03 17.36 -10.42
C GLY A 647 -4.98 18.45 -9.96
N PHE A 648 -4.74 19.67 -10.43
CA PHE A 648 -5.61 20.82 -10.25
C PHE A 648 -5.73 21.60 -11.55
N TYR A 649 -6.93 22.07 -11.87
CA TYR A 649 -7.16 22.88 -13.04
C TYR A 649 -6.85 24.34 -12.72
N ILE A 650 -6.13 25.02 -13.61
CA ILE A 650 -5.72 26.42 -13.43
C ILE A 650 -6.11 27.22 -14.67
N GLU A 651 -6.98 28.22 -14.50
CA GLU A 651 -7.42 29.08 -15.60
C GLU A 651 -6.61 30.36 -15.77
N LYS A 652 -5.96 30.84 -14.70
CA LYS A 652 -5.45 32.22 -14.62
C LYS A 652 -4.15 32.30 -13.83
N ASP A 653 -3.41 33.37 -14.05
CA ASP A 653 -2.28 33.74 -13.22
C ASP A 653 -2.70 34.08 -11.78
N GLY A 654 -1.78 33.84 -10.83
CA GLY A 654 -1.90 34.34 -9.47
C GLY A 654 -1.28 33.43 -8.42
N GLU A 655 -1.85 33.48 -7.21
CA GLU A 655 -1.32 32.80 -6.04
C GLU A 655 -2.35 31.78 -5.57
N TYR A 656 -1.89 30.57 -5.28
CA TYR A 656 -2.71 29.44 -4.92
C TYR A 656 -2.22 28.83 -3.62
N ASP A 657 -3.14 28.52 -2.73
CA ASP A 657 -2.88 27.72 -1.53
C ASP A 657 -3.30 26.27 -1.79
N VAL A 658 -2.35 25.34 -1.78
CA VAL A 658 -2.61 23.90 -1.90
C VAL A 658 -2.49 23.28 -0.52
N TYR A 659 -3.57 22.74 0.03
CA TYR A 659 -3.61 22.23 1.40
C TYR A 659 -4.42 20.94 1.56
N PHE A 660 -4.08 20.16 2.58
CA PHE A 660 -4.78 18.92 2.91
C PHE A 660 -5.93 19.20 3.90
N LEU A 661 -7.18 19.05 3.46
CA LEU A 661 -8.38 19.48 4.19
C LEU A 661 -8.50 18.91 5.62
N PRO A 662 -8.21 17.63 5.89
CA PRO A 662 -8.34 17.04 7.24
C PRO A 662 -7.43 17.67 8.28
N GLN A 663 -6.33 18.31 7.86
CA GLN A 663 -5.35 18.89 8.77
C GLN A 663 -5.97 19.94 9.72
N LYS A 664 -7.06 20.60 9.31
CA LYS A 664 -7.77 21.59 10.14
C LYS A 664 -8.39 20.99 11.42
N TYR A 665 -8.62 19.69 11.47
CA TYR A 665 -9.21 19.00 12.63
C TYR A 665 -8.18 18.49 13.64
N VAL A 666 -6.89 18.46 13.27
CA VAL A 666 -5.82 17.90 14.11
C VAL A 666 -5.66 18.70 15.41
N TYR A 667 -5.63 20.03 15.32
CA TYR A 667 -5.48 20.89 16.52
C TYR A 667 -6.68 20.79 17.49
N PRO A 668 -7.94 20.94 17.04
CA PRO A 668 -9.10 20.68 17.91
C PRO A 668 -9.11 19.27 18.53
N GLY A 669 -8.74 18.24 17.76
CA GLY A 669 -8.67 16.86 18.26
C GLY A 669 -7.60 16.68 19.34
N MET A 670 -6.44 17.32 19.19
CA MET A 670 -5.39 17.33 20.21
C MET A 670 -5.85 18.04 21.49
N VAL A 671 -6.49 19.20 21.37
CA VAL A 671 -7.03 19.94 22.52
C VAL A 671 -8.07 19.11 23.26
N GLY A 672 -9.03 18.52 22.54
CA GLY A 672 -10.04 17.62 23.11
C GLY A 672 -9.41 16.44 23.86
N SER A 673 -8.46 15.74 23.23
CA SER A 673 -7.75 14.62 23.85
C SER A 673 -6.99 15.04 25.12
N GLY A 674 -6.34 16.21 25.09
CA GLY A 674 -5.63 16.76 26.24
C GLY A 674 -6.55 17.07 27.42
N ILE A 675 -7.71 17.68 27.16
CA ILE A 675 -8.74 17.94 28.18
C ILE A 675 -9.25 16.64 28.79
N THR A 676 -9.54 15.62 27.96
CA THR A 676 -9.97 14.31 28.44
C THR A 676 -8.92 13.66 29.34
N LEU A 677 -7.65 13.67 28.93
CA LEU A 677 -6.56 13.11 29.73
C LEU A 677 -6.38 13.85 31.05
N PHE A 678 -6.49 15.19 31.03
CA PHE A 678 -6.46 16.01 32.23
C PHE A 678 -7.62 15.67 33.18
N LEU A 679 -8.86 15.56 32.68
CA LEU A 679 -10.02 15.20 33.47
C LEU A 679 -9.89 13.80 34.08
N ILE A 680 -9.41 12.82 33.31
CA ILE A 680 -9.14 11.46 33.81
C ILE A 680 -8.10 11.52 34.93
N GLY A 681 -6.96 12.16 34.70
CA GLY A 681 -5.90 12.34 35.70
C GLY A 681 -6.41 13.04 36.96
N PHE A 682 -7.17 14.12 36.80
CA PHE A 682 -7.81 14.85 37.88
C PHE A 682 -8.74 13.93 38.68
N THR A 683 -9.60 13.16 38.01
CA THR A 683 -10.53 12.23 38.64
C THR A 683 -9.78 11.15 39.43
N PHE A 684 -8.68 10.60 38.91
CA PHE A 684 -7.86 9.62 39.61
C PHE A 684 -7.13 10.20 40.83
N ILE A 685 -6.61 11.42 40.73
CA ILE A 685 -5.94 12.13 41.84
C ILE A 685 -6.95 12.45 42.95
N PHE A 686 -8.13 12.94 42.61
CA PHE A 686 -9.17 13.30 43.58
C PHE A 686 -9.91 12.09 44.14
N ARG A 687 -10.13 11.02 43.38
CA ARG A 687 -10.64 9.74 43.94
C ARG A 687 -9.66 9.10 44.93
N ARG A 688 -8.35 9.28 44.77
CA ARG A 688 -7.37 8.81 45.77
C ARG A 688 -7.43 9.57 47.10
N ARG A 689 -8.01 10.78 47.13
CA ARG A 689 -8.27 11.52 48.37
C ARG A 689 -9.57 11.10 49.07
N ILE A 690 -10.35 10.20 48.47
CA ILE A 690 -11.58 9.64 49.06
C ILE A 690 -11.35 8.14 49.31
N LYS A 691 -10.50 7.82 50.29
CA LYS A 691 -10.47 6.51 50.97
C LYS A 691 -9.93 6.70 52.39
N TYR A 692 -10.87 6.61 53.34
CA TYR A 692 -10.77 6.49 54.81
C TYR A 692 -10.05 7.60 55.58
#